data_AF-A0A413Q4W2-F1
#
_entry.id   AF-A0A413Q4W2-F1
#
_cell.length_a   1.000
_cell.length_b   1.000
_cell.length_c   1.000
_cell.angle_alpha   90.00
_cell.angle_beta   90.00
_cell.angle_gamma   90.00
#
_symmetry.space_group_name_H-M   'P 1'
#
loop_
_entity.id
_entity.type
_entity.pdbx_description
1 polymer ?
#
loop_
_entity_poly.entity_id
_entity_poly.type
_entity_poly.pdbx_seq_one_letter_code
_entity_poly.pdbx_strand_id
1 'polypeptide(L)'
;MNMYGFSKRERGAVSVFLVIILVPCMLVASIFVDVGRVYLSKSMAESAADMALNSLMTHYDADLNDWYGMVASCQNIDEFYDASIKCYKNALKSQNLSKDEMNTLVGEFSAMIGADSKASDYLRVTDDGDDSTTIKAVDGANLANATMLKSQIVDFMKYRAPIAITQTAIDKIKNKSIPGIDDVLKSDENKPLVEKKQDYCKADEKLMRDSYNTYKYLFDNYSYGNPQPSNSLLTGTRDAMQTAREQYRELNKLMITNLYNTSALVVFNRAQVPLNQYNYTKSSTKCYKAKYDGKTYYVNCHSRKDDDTYYIDGTELTKQFDDISKKIKAFDKAKNDFTNAVNNSISYSSGVTNDIQYWKHAADAYSVTVSGSDDYRTNLNKKADEMIKSYCALNAMMQCTPGNDLPDGYDTTYKSYKKQVENRQTKYLTAGVTNGSDSYLVLVNRLESISSNNIYNIEATSLTLSDRSTIFVNRIADISTNLIEKRNTLQHYSDVLNIAINGDSSKDIESLETLKHDAADYAQKLNDWSNQADGTDSDLAEGDRDEIAGIKASEAAGNITEQSIIDLENRLKNIKSQIDSMIAAIDSFKYGDQKVKDISTYDQFKNAGSMVITESEINKRTTNSELSSYADSTFSSLFSPQGTGTEGLASINSNDDHNLLLDVANSKTVAIPGVYQFWHDSFKGADDGTIDKYGKEKKSAEDETDKIIDAAKNKDNKHSDSENISREIDTIYKTFGTDTIFSGFVSVLQKMISGKFEAIRDDLYLSTYAMEMFSYSTIDNEGRYNILKEQGYDMSTLDKNYEDTYKTVDEKWTSELYKDYYNKTLTNKKFCKENNAAYGCELEYILYGHENNDDNIKAAYGQIYEIRYVLNLISAFENFWDSGTNTGKLFNMISRELSLATSGVIPAIAIKAVLIALITVFETGNDMNRLEAGFSVELYKTDAKMWQVSLDFGEPNGDSIDGLSAFVKSFSDKFKNGIHNSCENGLRYSDYLCIFIVCGMQSDIGESMTLRCADVVQANMRKITKDDGYKLENSKTYFELDSKLKVDPLLITLPLYSDYTDLYDSSSTDWCTYNIKTIRGY
;
A
#
# COMPACT_ATOMS: atom_id res chain seq x y z
N MET A 1 -26.52 93.17 90.01
CA MET A 1 -27.44 94.22 90.50
C MET A 1 -28.63 93.52 91.13
N ASN A 2 -29.01 93.90 92.35
CA ASN A 2 -30.13 93.44 93.18
C ASN A 2 -30.13 92.00 93.77
N MET A 3 -30.37 92.03 95.10
CA MET A 3 -30.88 91.00 96.02
C MET A 3 -32.13 90.29 95.46
N TYR A 4 -32.52 89.08 95.89
CA TYR A 4 -32.78 88.66 97.27
C TYR A 4 -32.38 87.20 97.56
N GLY A 5 -31.99 86.93 98.80
CA GLY A 5 -31.60 85.58 99.24
C GLY A 5 -32.71 84.80 99.94
N PHE A 6 -32.57 83.47 99.92
CA PHE A 6 -33.09 82.59 100.96
C PHE A 6 -32.02 81.54 101.30
N SER A 7 -31.93 81.17 102.58
CA SER A 7 -30.86 80.31 103.10
C SER A 7 -31.13 78.82 102.84
N LYS A 8 -30.12 78.09 102.30
CA LYS A 8 -29.53 76.89 102.94
C LYS A 8 -28.43 76.20 102.11
N ARG A 9 -27.27 76.00 102.79
CA ARG A 9 -26.33 74.86 102.69
C ARG A 9 -25.76 74.49 101.31
N GLU A 10 -24.51 74.88 101.09
CA GLU A 10 -23.54 74.23 100.18
C GLU A 10 -23.09 72.84 100.72
N ARG A 11 -24.04 71.94 100.98
CA ARG A 11 -23.77 70.53 101.35
C ARG A 11 -24.57 69.62 100.41
N GLY A 12 -24.11 69.55 99.17
CA GLY A 12 -24.76 68.74 98.14
C GLY A 12 -24.12 68.89 96.76
N ALA A 13 -23.61 70.07 96.39
CA ALA A 13 -22.99 70.31 95.09
C ALA A 13 -21.82 69.35 94.80
N VAL A 14 -20.92 69.14 95.77
CA VAL A 14 -19.82 68.16 95.67
C VAL A 14 -20.36 66.74 95.52
N SER A 15 -21.41 66.35 96.26
CA SER A 15 -22.00 65.01 96.18
C SER A 15 -22.74 64.75 94.86
N VAL A 16 -23.45 65.75 94.33
CA VAL A 16 -24.15 65.66 93.04
C VAL A 16 -23.14 65.65 91.89
N PHE A 17 -22.10 66.48 91.94
CA PHE A 17 -20.98 66.45 90.98
C PHE A 17 -20.24 65.11 91.03
N LEU A 18 -19.97 64.59 92.24
CA LEU A 18 -19.38 63.26 92.42
C LEU A 18 -20.30 62.18 91.83
N VAL A 19 -21.61 62.19 92.08
CA VAL A 19 -22.55 61.19 91.53
C VAL A 19 -22.65 61.29 90.00
N ILE A 20 -22.64 62.49 89.43
CA ILE A 20 -22.65 62.74 87.97
C ILE A 20 -21.39 62.19 87.29
N ILE A 21 -20.26 62.09 88.00
CA ILE A 21 -19.03 61.45 87.48
C ILE A 21 -19.00 59.95 87.82
N LEU A 22 -19.32 59.59 89.06
CA LEU A 22 -19.21 58.24 89.61
C LEU A 22 -20.18 57.26 88.94
N VAL A 23 -21.41 57.66 88.64
CA VAL A 23 -22.39 56.76 88.00
C VAL A 23 -21.97 56.40 86.57
N PRO A 24 -21.59 57.34 85.68
CA PRO A 24 -20.97 57.00 84.41
C PRO A 24 -19.67 56.21 84.55
N CYS A 25 -18.78 56.55 85.49
CA CYS A 25 -17.54 55.79 85.70
C CYS A 25 -17.79 54.34 86.17
N MET A 26 -18.77 54.11 87.06
CA MET A 26 -19.18 52.75 87.46
C MET A 26 -19.82 52.00 86.29
N LEU A 27 -20.68 52.65 85.51
CA LEU A 27 -21.32 52.05 84.34
C LEU A 27 -20.27 51.63 83.29
N VAL A 28 -19.33 52.51 82.98
CA VAL A 28 -18.21 52.22 82.07
C VAL A 28 -17.31 51.11 82.63
N ALA A 29 -16.99 51.13 83.93
CA ALA A 29 -16.21 50.07 84.56
C ALA A 29 -16.95 48.71 84.54
N SER A 30 -18.27 48.70 84.75
CA SER A 30 -19.10 47.49 84.63
C SER A 30 -19.08 46.92 83.21
N ILE A 31 -19.20 47.78 82.18
CA ILE A 31 -19.05 47.36 80.78
C ILE A 31 -17.66 46.78 80.52
N PHE A 32 -16.58 47.45 80.97
CA PHE A 32 -15.22 46.91 80.80
C PHE A 32 -15.00 45.57 81.51
N VAL A 33 -15.64 45.33 82.66
CA VAL A 33 -15.60 44.03 83.35
C VAL A 33 -16.32 42.95 82.53
N ASP A 34 -17.55 43.20 82.07
CA ASP A 34 -18.29 42.19 81.30
C ASP A 34 -17.68 41.96 79.89
N VAL A 35 -17.19 43.00 79.21
CA VAL A 35 -16.43 42.87 77.95
C VAL A 35 -15.10 42.12 78.18
N GLY A 36 -14.39 42.41 79.26
CA GLY A 36 -13.17 41.69 79.64
C GLY A 36 -13.42 40.19 79.88
N ARG A 37 -14.58 39.83 80.45
CA ARG A 37 -15.00 38.43 80.61
C ARG A 37 -15.25 37.74 79.27
N VAL A 38 -15.87 38.42 78.29
CA VAL A 38 -16.08 37.87 76.94
C VAL A 38 -14.75 37.61 76.21
N TYR A 39 -13.77 38.50 76.35
CA TYR A 39 -12.42 38.25 75.80
C TYR A 39 -11.70 37.09 76.49
N LEU A 40 -11.80 36.99 77.83
CA LEU A 40 -11.21 35.89 78.60
C LEU A 40 -11.88 34.54 78.29
N SER A 41 -13.21 34.50 78.18
CA SER A 41 -13.95 33.29 77.84
C SER A 41 -13.65 32.83 76.42
N LYS A 42 -13.45 33.75 75.47
CA LYS A 42 -13.02 33.41 74.11
C LYS A 42 -11.65 32.71 74.13
N SER A 43 -10.66 33.26 74.81
CA SER A 43 -9.33 32.63 74.93
C SER A 43 -9.37 31.29 75.68
N MET A 44 -10.19 31.16 76.73
CA MET A 44 -10.41 29.90 77.43
C MET A 44 -11.08 28.85 76.52
N ALA A 45 -12.06 29.26 75.72
CA ALA A 45 -12.79 28.38 74.83
C ALA A 45 -12.00 27.99 73.57
N GLU A 46 -11.10 28.85 73.08
CA GLU A 46 -10.09 28.50 72.06
C GLU A 46 -9.13 27.44 72.62
N SER A 47 -8.62 27.61 73.85
CA SER A 47 -7.78 26.62 74.53
C SER A 47 -8.50 25.30 74.83
N ALA A 48 -9.78 25.36 75.19
CA ALA A 48 -10.63 24.18 75.37
C ALA A 48 -10.88 23.45 74.04
N ALA A 49 -11.09 24.19 72.94
CA ALA A 49 -11.22 23.62 71.60
C ALA A 49 -9.93 22.93 71.16
N ASP A 50 -8.78 23.55 71.41
CA ASP A 50 -7.46 22.95 71.17
C ASP A 50 -7.25 21.68 71.98
N MET A 51 -7.60 21.68 73.27
CA MET A 51 -7.48 20.47 74.10
C MET A 51 -8.41 19.35 73.61
N ALA A 52 -9.63 19.67 73.21
CA ALA A 52 -10.60 18.70 72.70
C ALA A 52 -10.17 18.11 71.34
N LEU A 53 -9.72 18.95 70.40
CA LEU A 53 -9.21 18.52 69.10
C LEU A 53 -7.89 17.73 69.24
N ASN A 54 -6.97 18.17 70.09
CA ASN A 54 -5.75 17.41 70.40
C ASN A 54 -6.07 16.06 71.05
N SER A 55 -7.12 15.97 71.88
CA SER A 55 -7.60 14.70 72.45
C SER A 55 -8.14 13.78 71.36
N LEU A 56 -8.98 14.30 70.46
CA LEU A 56 -9.49 13.54 69.30
C LEU A 56 -8.34 12.99 68.44
N MET A 57 -7.34 13.84 68.15
CA MET A 57 -6.18 13.45 67.35
C MET A 57 -5.30 12.37 68.00
N THR A 58 -5.42 12.08 69.31
CA THR A 58 -4.72 10.92 69.89
C THR A 58 -5.19 9.58 69.31
N HIS A 59 -6.37 9.52 68.68
CA HIS A 59 -6.91 8.35 67.98
C HIS A 59 -6.43 8.27 66.51
N TYR A 60 -5.12 8.23 66.31
CA TYR A 60 -4.51 8.04 64.98
C TYR A 60 -4.40 6.57 64.58
N ASP A 61 -4.27 6.32 63.27
CA ASP A 61 -3.98 4.99 62.71
C ASP A 61 -2.50 4.64 62.94
N ALA A 62 -2.26 3.71 63.87
CA ALA A 62 -0.92 3.29 64.25
C ALA A 62 -0.22 2.44 63.18
N ASP A 63 -0.98 1.62 62.45
CA ASP A 63 -0.43 0.74 61.41
C ASP A 63 -0.03 1.58 60.18
N LEU A 64 -0.88 2.52 59.76
CA LEU A 64 -0.55 3.42 58.64
C LEU A 64 0.71 4.26 58.90
N ASN A 65 0.90 4.71 60.16
CA ASN A 65 2.09 5.46 60.57
C ASN A 65 3.34 4.55 60.65
N ASP A 66 3.22 3.35 61.23
CA ASP A 66 4.33 2.40 61.35
C ASP A 66 4.78 1.82 60.00
N TRP A 67 3.87 1.65 59.04
CA TRP A 67 4.17 1.13 57.70
C TRP A 67 4.57 2.22 56.70
N TYR A 68 3.80 3.31 56.60
CA TYR A 68 3.99 4.33 55.56
C TYR A 68 4.50 5.68 56.07
N GLY A 69 4.54 5.90 57.38
CA GLY A 69 4.98 7.16 57.98
C GLY A 69 3.98 8.31 57.81
N MET A 70 2.74 8.01 57.42
CA MET A 70 1.66 8.98 57.26
C MET A 70 0.82 9.04 58.53
N VAL A 71 0.39 10.24 58.93
CA VAL A 71 -0.42 10.43 60.15
C VAL A 71 -1.83 10.88 59.80
N ALA A 72 -2.81 10.08 60.18
CA ALA A 72 -4.24 10.35 59.99
C ALA A 72 -5.07 9.62 61.05
N SER A 73 -6.37 9.92 61.12
CA SER A 73 -7.29 9.28 62.06
C SER A 73 -7.50 7.79 61.81
N CYS A 74 -7.93 7.08 62.84
CA CYS A 74 -8.47 5.73 62.68
C CYS A 74 -9.71 5.70 61.76
N GLN A 75 -10.02 4.51 61.21
CA GLN A 75 -11.13 4.31 60.26
C GLN A 75 -12.51 4.69 60.83
N ASN A 76 -12.73 4.54 62.15
CA ASN A 76 -14.01 4.79 62.84
C ASN A 76 -13.95 6.05 63.72
N ILE A 77 -13.36 7.14 63.23
CA ILE A 77 -13.14 8.35 64.04
C ILE A 77 -14.43 9.02 64.55
N ASP A 78 -15.55 8.83 63.84
CA ASP A 78 -16.85 9.43 64.17
C ASP A 78 -17.38 9.01 65.56
N GLU A 79 -17.03 7.81 66.05
CA GLU A 79 -17.37 7.33 67.40
C GLU A 79 -16.76 8.20 68.51
N PHE A 80 -15.68 8.93 68.22
CA PHE A 80 -14.92 9.74 69.17
C PHE A 80 -15.31 11.22 69.18
N TYR A 81 -16.20 11.67 68.27
CA TYR A 81 -16.69 13.05 68.24
C TYR A 81 -17.48 13.40 69.50
N ASP A 82 -18.42 12.55 69.92
CA ASP A 82 -19.23 12.77 71.14
C ASP A 82 -18.35 12.84 72.41
N ALA A 83 -17.34 11.97 72.50
CA ALA A 83 -16.36 11.98 73.59
C ALA A 83 -15.55 13.29 73.61
N SER A 84 -15.18 13.79 72.43
CA SER A 84 -14.41 15.04 72.26
C SER A 84 -15.26 16.29 72.51
N ILE A 85 -16.52 16.32 72.07
CA ILE A 85 -17.50 17.36 72.42
C ILE A 85 -17.76 17.37 73.93
N LYS A 86 -17.83 16.20 74.58
CA LYS A 86 -17.93 16.11 76.03
C LYS A 86 -16.66 16.61 76.73
N CYS A 87 -15.47 16.32 76.20
CA CYS A 87 -14.21 16.88 76.69
C CYS A 87 -14.20 18.42 76.61
N TYR A 88 -14.61 18.97 75.45
CA TYR A 88 -14.77 20.41 75.24
C TYR A 88 -15.77 21.04 76.23
N LYS A 89 -16.99 20.50 76.32
CA LYS A 89 -18.03 20.99 77.25
C LYS A 89 -17.57 20.89 78.72
N ASN A 90 -16.79 19.88 79.09
CA ASN A 90 -16.21 19.77 80.44
C ASN A 90 -15.09 20.79 80.70
N ALA A 91 -14.24 21.05 79.71
CA ALA A 91 -13.16 22.04 79.79
C ALA A 91 -13.69 23.47 79.92
N LEU A 92 -14.79 23.79 79.22
CA LEU A 92 -15.53 25.05 79.42
C LEU A 92 -16.15 25.16 80.82
N LYS A 93 -16.66 24.05 81.38
CA LYS A 93 -17.47 24.01 82.62
C LYS A 93 -16.65 23.74 83.88
N SER A 94 -15.40 24.19 83.94
CA SER A 94 -14.40 23.82 84.98
C SER A 94 -14.69 24.38 86.39
N GLN A 95 -15.79 23.94 87.02
CA GLN A 95 -15.99 23.88 88.47
C GLN A 95 -17.25 23.14 88.97
N ASN A 96 -18.16 22.66 88.11
CA ASN A 96 -19.26 21.78 88.54
C ASN A 96 -18.87 20.29 88.44
N LEU A 97 -17.87 19.90 89.24
CA LEU A 97 -17.71 18.49 89.61
C LEU A 97 -18.99 18.00 90.30
N SER A 98 -19.41 16.77 90.02
CA SER A 98 -20.54 16.20 90.76
C SER A 98 -20.21 16.13 92.26
N LYS A 99 -21.24 16.17 93.12
CA LYS A 99 -21.04 16.19 94.58
C LYS A 99 -20.22 15.01 95.10
N ASP A 100 -20.22 13.89 94.39
CA ASP A 100 -19.50 12.68 94.80
C ASP A 100 -18.02 12.72 94.40
N GLU A 101 -17.65 13.40 93.30
CA GLU A 101 -16.27 13.55 92.84
C GLU A 101 -15.51 14.65 93.60
N MET A 102 -16.20 15.71 94.04
CA MET A 102 -15.58 16.73 94.89
C MET A 102 -15.03 16.14 96.19
N ASN A 103 -15.71 15.17 96.81
CA ASN A 103 -15.26 14.63 98.11
C ASN A 103 -13.86 13.99 98.04
N THR A 104 -13.49 13.42 96.89
CA THR A 104 -12.20 12.75 96.70
C THR A 104 -11.05 13.74 96.52
N LEU A 105 -11.25 14.79 95.70
CA LEU A 105 -10.23 15.81 95.41
C LEU A 105 -10.17 16.92 96.47
N VAL A 106 -11.31 17.35 97.01
CA VAL A 106 -11.38 18.32 98.11
C VAL A 106 -10.93 17.67 99.43
N GLY A 107 -11.02 16.35 99.58
CA GLY A 107 -10.54 15.64 100.77
C GLY A 107 -9.06 15.90 101.09
N GLU A 108 -8.19 15.92 100.08
CA GLU A 108 -6.76 16.21 100.27
C GLU A 108 -6.46 17.73 100.30
N PHE A 109 -7.18 18.55 99.54
CA PHE A 109 -6.93 20.00 99.46
C PHE A 109 -7.51 20.80 100.64
N SER A 110 -8.66 20.40 101.18
CA SER A 110 -9.32 21.05 102.34
C SER A 110 -8.59 20.83 103.66
N ALA A 111 -7.67 19.86 103.72
CA ALA A 111 -6.75 19.69 104.84
C ALA A 111 -5.65 20.79 104.87
N MET A 112 -5.38 21.45 103.73
CA MET A 112 -4.26 22.40 103.60
C MET A 112 -4.69 23.87 103.66
N ILE A 113 -5.93 24.19 103.28
CA ILE A 113 -6.49 25.54 103.31
C ILE A 113 -7.87 25.49 103.96
N GLY A 114 -8.06 26.28 105.02
CA GLY A 114 -9.28 26.28 105.84
C GLY A 114 -10.56 26.58 105.05
N ALA A 115 -11.66 25.99 105.51
CA ALA A 115 -12.96 25.99 104.82
C ALA A 115 -13.56 27.38 104.54
N ASP A 116 -14.56 27.38 103.63
CA ASP A 116 -15.36 28.53 103.15
C ASP A 116 -14.76 29.44 102.05
N SER A 117 -14.03 28.86 101.09
CA SER A 117 -13.98 29.43 99.72
C SER A 117 -14.99 28.74 98.79
N LYS A 118 -16.19 29.33 98.66
CA LYS A 118 -17.07 29.04 97.52
C LYS A 118 -16.44 29.63 96.27
N ALA A 119 -15.62 28.84 95.59
CA ALA A 119 -15.08 29.18 94.29
C ALA A 119 -16.25 29.54 93.34
N SER A 120 -16.18 30.74 92.78
CA SER A 120 -17.28 31.34 92.04
C SER A 120 -16.94 31.26 90.55
N ASP A 121 -17.83 30.68 89.75
CA ASP A 121 -17.73 30.82 88.29
C ASP A 121 -18.01 32.28 87.91
N TYR A 122 -16.93 33.03 87.72
CA TYR A 122 -16.94 34.41 87.25
C TYR A 122 -17.08 34.51 85.73
N LEU A 123 -16.94 33.42 84.96
CA LEU A 123 -17.06 33.48 83.50
C LEU A 123 -18.47 33.15 83.02
N ARG A 124 -19.17 32.16 83.62
CA ARG A 124 -20.56 31.79 83.26
C ARG A 124 -20.76 31.60 81.76
N VAL A 125 -19.93 30.74 81.17
CA VAL A 125 -20.05 30.36 79.76
C VAL A 125 -21.13 29.29 79.64
N THR A 126 -22.10 29.52 78.76
CA THR A 126 -23.21 28.62 78.47
C THR A 126 -23.30 28.36 76.97
N ASP A 127 -23.67 27.13 76.62
CA ASP A 127 -23.97 26.74 75.25
C ASP A 127 -25.30 27.41 74.83
N ASP A 128 -25.39 28.02 73.65
CA ASP A 128 -26.62 28.72 73.15
C ASP A 128 -27.66 27.70 72.61
N GLY A 129 -27.92 26.64 73.38
CA GLY A 129 -28.73 25.46 73.04
C GLY A 129 -27.97 24.14 73.22
N ASP A 130 -28.68 23.01 73.36
CA ASP A 130 -28.03 21.70 73.56
C ASP A 130 -27.16 21.27 72.35
N ASP A 131 -27.58 21.65 71.14
CA ASP A 131 -26.95 21.30 69.84
C ASP A 131 -25.97 22.37 69.31
N SER A 132 -25.53 23.36 70.12
CA SER A 132 -24.77 24.52 69.62
C SER A 132 -23.29 24.26 69.28
N THR A 133 -22.81 23.02 69.37
CA THR A 133 -21.40 22.65 69.22
C THR A 133 -21.25 21.38 68.39
N THR A 134 -20.51 21.48 67.29
CA THR A 134 -20.27 20.36 66.36
C THR A 134 -18.77 20.19 66.08
N ILE A 135 -18.31 18.95 66.10
CA ILE A 135 -17.01 18.56 65.53
C ILE A 135 -17.29 17.83 64.22
N LYS A 136 -16.49 18.13 63.19
CA LYS A 136 -16.52 17.43 61.89
C LYS A 136 -15.12 17.36 61.30
N ALA A 137 -14.87 16.38 60.44
CA ALA A 137 -13.72 16.43 59.53
C ALA A 137 -13.88 17.62 58.56
N VAL A 138 -12.76 18.22 58.14
CA VAL A 138 -12.79 19.26 57.10
C VAL A 138 -13.07 18.61 55.73
N ASP A 139 -13.98 19.20 54.96
CA ASP A 139 -14.37 18.68 53.64
C ASP A 139 -13.15 18.57 52.71
N GLY A 140 -12.90 17.37 52.18
CA GLY A 140 -11.73 17.06 51.33
C GLY A 140 -10.39 16.86 52.07
N ALA A 141 -10.36 16.92 53.41
CA ALA A 141 -9.16 16.68 54.22
C ALA A 141 -9.01 15.21 54.63
N ASN A 142 -8.78 14.34 53.64
CA ASN A 142 -8.48 12.93 53.81
C ASN A 142 -7.25 12.52 52.99
N LEU A 143 -6.71 11.32 53.23
CA LEU A 143 -5.54 10.81 52.49
C LEU A 143 -5.87 10.34 51.06
N ALA A 144 -7.15 10.22 50.70
CA ALA A 144 -7.58 10.05 49.31
C ALA A 144 -7.42 11.34 48.46
N ASN A 145 -7.11 12.49 49.07
CA ASN A 145 -6.81 13.73 48.35
C ASN A 145 -5.32 13.86 48.04
N ALA A 146 -4.96 13.94 46.76
CA ALA A 146 -3.58 14.09 46.29
C ALA A 146 -2.79 15.23 46.95
N THR A 147 -3.44 16.37 47.25
CA THR A 147 -2.77 17.51 47.88
C THR A 147 -2.38 17.20 49.33
N MET A 148 -3.24 16.50 50.07
CA MET A 148 -2.98 16.09 51.44
C MET A 148 -1.89 15.02 51.49
N LEU A 149 -1.99 14.02 50.60
CA LEU A 149 -0.99 12.95 50.48
C LEU A 149 0.39 13.49 50.11
N LYS A 150 0.49 14.39 49.12
CA LYS A 150 1.76 15.02 48.71
C LYS A 150 2.38 15.82 49.87
N SER A 151 1.58 16.55 50.65
CA SER A 151 2.09 17.27 51.83
C SER A 151 2.65 16.32 52.90
N GLN A 152 1.93 15.25 53.25
CA GLN A 152 2.36 14.25 54.22
C GLN A 152 3.66 13.56 53.78
N ILE A 153 3.77 13.18 52.50
CA ILE A 153 4.99 12.58 51.94
C ILE A 153 6.16 13.57 51.97
N VAL A 154 5.94 14.83 51.58
CA VAL A 154 6.98 15.88 51.61
C VAL A 154 7.50 16.13 53.02
N ASP A 155 6.62 16.20 54.03
CA ASP A 155 7.05 16.41 55.43
C ASP A 155 7.73 15.16 56.02
N PHE A 156 7.28 13.95 55.68
CA PHE A 156 7.99 12.70 56.03
C PHE A 156 9.40 12.65 55.41
N MET A 157 9.53 13.12 54.17
CA MET A 157 10.79 13.08 53.42
C MET A 157 11.75 14.24 53.72
N LYS A 158 11.27 15.36 54.27
CA LYS A 158 12.04 16.59 54.55
C LYS A 158 13.42 16.38 55.19
N TYR A 159 13.54 15.41 56.09
CA TYR A 159 14.79 15.07 56.79
C TYR A 159 15.46 13.76 56.30
N ARG A 160 14.76 12.98 55.46
CA ARG A 160 15.20 11.65 54.96
C ARG A 160 15.73 11.73 53.53
N ALA A 161 15.04 12.46 52.66
CA ALA A 161 15.38 12.65 51.26
C ALA A 161 16.81 13.15 51.02
N PRO A 162 17.38 14.10 51.78
CA PRO A 162 18.77 14.53 51.54
C PRO A 162 19.80 13.39 51.63
N ILE A 163 19.52 12.33 52.40
CA ILE A 163 20.39 11.15 52.53
C ILE A 163 20.09 10.16 51.39
N ALA A 164 18.82 9.80 51.18
CA ALA A 164 18.42 8.86 50.13
C ALA A 164 18.71 9.37 48.70
N ILE A 165 18.57 10.68 48.44
CA ILE A 165 18.94 11.32 47.16
C ILE A 165 20.45 11.20 46.89
N THR A 166 21.30 11.22 47.92
CA THR A 166 22.75 11.01 47.76
C THR A 166 23.15 9.55 47.54
N GLN A 167 22.22 8.61 47.67
CA GLN A 167 22.45 7.16 47.46
C GLN A 167 21.84 6.64 46.14
N THR A 168 20.96 7.41 45.50
CA THR A 168 20.23 7.04 44.27
C THR A 168 20.87 7.59 43.00
N ALA A 169 20.30 7.25 41.82
CA ALA A 169 20.74 7.67 40.48
C ALA A 169 21.17 9.15 40.38
N ILE A 170 20.47 10.02 41.10
CA ILE A 170 20.53 11.48 41.01
C ILE A 170 21.94 12.00 41.27
N ASP A 171 22.68 11.46 42.24
CA ASP A 171 24.06 11.94 42.50
C ASP A 171 25.05 11.41 41.45
N LYS A 172 24.84 10.22 40.88
CA LYS A 172 25.63 9.73 39.72
C LYS A 172 25.42 10.63 38.49
N ILE A 173 24.18 11.02 38.22
CA ILE A 173 23.78 11.93 37.14
C ILE A 173 24.42 13.31 37.35
N LYS A 174 24.23 13.90 38.54
CA LYS A 174 24.76 15.22 38.91
C LYS A 174 26.29 15.28 38.84
N ASN A 175 26.98 14.25 39.32
CA ASN A 175 28.45 14.20 39.31
C ASN A 175 29.02 13.71 37.96
N LYS A 176 28.19 13.63 36.89
CA LYS A 176 28.53 13.13 35.55
C LYS A 176 29.32 11.80 35.57
N SER A 177 29.03 10.94 36.53
CA SER A 177 29.78 9.69 36.75
C SER A 177 29.29 8.55 35.85
N ILE A 178 28.21 8.77 35.11
CA ILE A 178 27.59 7.84 34.16
C ILE A 178 28.25 8.03 32.77
N PRO A 179 28.72 6.95 32.11
CA PRO A 179 29.26 7.03 30.76
C PRO A 179 28.26 7.64 29.74
N GLY A 180 28.77 8.55 28.90
CA GLY A 180 28.01 9.14 27.78
C GLY A 180 26.95 10.19 28.15
N ILE A 181 26.94 10.68 29.40
CA ILE A 181 25.91 11.62 29.88
C ILE A 181 25.88 12.97 29.13
N ASP A 182 27.04 13.48 28.69
CA ASP A 182 27.12 14.72 27.91
C ASP A 182 26.72 14.50 26.44
N ASP A 183 26.85 13.28 25.93
CA ASP A 183 26.47 12.93 24.56
C ASP A 183 24.97 12.65 24.44
N VAL A 184 24.30 12.19 25.51
CA VAL A 184 22.82 12.20 25.58
C VAL A 184 22.24 13.60 25.45
N LEU A 185 22.92 14.63 25.95
CA LEU A 185 22.44 16.01 25.77
C LEU A 185 22.53 16.46 24.29
N LYS A 186 23.51 15.95 23.52
CA LYS A 186 23.60 16.17 22.07
C LYS A 186 22.66 15.26 21.27
N SER A 187 22.26 14.12 21.83
CA SER A 187 21.42 13.14 21.12
C SER A 187 20.01 13.69 20.78
N ASP A 188 19.52 14.71 21.49
CA ASP A 188 18.30 15.45 21.12
C ASP A 188 18.48 16.24 19.80
N GLU A 189 19.69 16.75 19.54
CA GLU A 189 20.07 17.46 18.30
C GLU A 189 20.43 16.49 17.15
N ASN A 190 21.01 15.33 17.48
CA ASN A 190 21.38 14.29 16.50
C ASN A 190 20.19 13.37 16.12
N LYS A 191 19.15 13.24 16.95
CA LYS A 191 17.94 12.46 16.65
C LYS A 191 17.30 12.84 15.30
N PRO A 192 16.91 14.10 15.04
CA PRO A 192 16.28 14.47 13.76
C PRO A 192 17.22 14.27 12.57
N LEU A 193 18.54 14.42 12.75
CA LEU A 193 19.53 14.17 11.71
C LEU A 193 19.52 12.69 11.28
N VAL A 194 19.56 11.76 12.24
CA VAL A 194 19.51 10.31 11.97
C VAL A 194 18.16 9.90 11.35
N GLU A 195 17.05 10.46 11.82
CA GLU A 195 15.72 10.22 11.23
C GLU A 195 15.67 10.67 9.76
N LYS A 196 16.17 11.87 9.43
CA LYS A 196 16.24 12.35 8.04
C LYS A 196 17.18 11.52 7.17
N LYS A 197 18.30 11.05 7.73
CA LYS A 197 19.23 10.13 7.03
C LYS A 197 18.55 8.80 6.70
N GLN A 198 17.81 8.20 7.65
CA GLN A 198 17.04 6.98 7.42
C GLN A 198 15.92 7.16 6.38
N ASP A 199 15.21 8.30 6.41
CA ASP A 199 14.21 8.66 5.41
C ASP A 199 14.81 8.74 4.00
N TYR A 200 15.95 9.41 3.85
CA TYR A 200 16.71 9.46 2.59
C TYR A 200 17.09 8.05 2.10
N CYS A 201 17.64 7.20 2.97
CA CYS A 201 18.02 5.82 2.63
C CYS A 201 16.83 5.00 2.09
N LYS A 202 15.63 5.17 2.67
CA LYS A 202 14.40 4.48 2.22
C LYS A 202 13.91 4.99 0.87
N ALA A 203 13.96 6.32 0.65
CA ALA A 203 13.60 6.93 -0.63
C ALA A 203 14.56 6.51 -1.76
N ASP A 204 15.87 6.43 -1.47
CA ASP A 204 16.91 5.96 -2.40
C ASP A 204 16.72 4.47 -2.76
N GLU A 205 16.47 3.58 -1.79
CA GLU A 205 16.14 2.16 -2.03
C GLU A 205 14.89 2.00 -2.90
N LYS A 206 13.82 2.75 -2.60
CA LYS A 206 12.56 2.72 -3.37
C LYS A 206 12.77 3.19 -4.81
N LEU A 207 13.36 4.38 -4.99
CA LEU A 207 13.56 5.00 -6.29
C LEU A 207 14.40 4.12 -7.22
N MET A 208 15.48 3.51 -6.71
CA MET A 208 16.35 2.65 -7.51
C MET A 208 15.68 1.32 -7.88
N ARG A 209 14.89 0.73 -6.97
CA ARG A 209 14.13 -0.50 -7.23
C ARG A 209 13.01 -0.28 -8.25
N ASP A 210 12.23 0.78 -8.12
CA ASP A 210 11.10 1.04 -9.01
C ASP A 210 11.59 1.51 -10.40
N SER A 211 12.72 2.24 -10.43
CA SER A 211 13.48 2.54 -11.65
C SER A 211 13.97 1.28 -12.35
N TYR A 212 14.51 0.31 -11.60
CA TYR A 212 15.01 -0.96 -12.15
C TYR A 212 13.89 -1.77 -12.81
N ASN A 213 12.76 -1.96 -12.14
CA ASN A 213 11.61 -2.71 -12.67
C ASN A 213 11.12 -2.09 -13.99
N THR A 214 11.01 -0.77 -14.03
CA THR A 214 10.56 -0.01 -15.22
C THR A 214 11.57 -0.09 -16.36
N TYR A 215 12.86 0.12 -16.06
CA TYR A 215 13.95 -0.04 -17.02
C TYR A 215 13.96 -1.44 -17.62
N LYS A 216 13.93 -2.48 -16.78
CA LYS A 216 13.99 -3.87 -17.20
C LYS A 216 12.83 -4.24 -18.11
N TYR A 217 11.60 -3.87 -17.72
CA TYR A 217 10.43 -4.16 -18.53
C TYR A 217 10.53 -3.53 -19.94
N LEU A 218 10.96 -2.26 -20.03
CA LEU A 218 11.25 -1.60 -21.30
C LEU A 218 12.38 -2.29 -22.07
N PHE A 219 13.47 -2.65 -21.41
CA PHE A 219 14.65 -3.23 -22.03
C PHE A 219 14.37 -4.60 -22.65
N ASP A 220 13.74 -5.50 -21.88
CA ASP A 220 13.46 -6.88 -22.29
C ASP A 220 12.33 -6.98 -23.34
N ASN A 221 11.28 -6.15 -23.22
CA ASN A 221 10.08 -6.27 -24.07
C ASN A 221 10.05 -5.27 -25.24
N TYR A 222 10.81 -4.17 -25.17
CA TYR A 222 10.88 -3.17 -26.23
C TYR A 222 12.28 -3.13 -26.86
N SER A 223 13.33 -2.79 -26.11
CA SER A 223 14.66 -2.54 -26.69
C SER A 223 15.32 -3.78 -27.31
N TYR A 224 15.11 -4.97 -26.73
CA TYR A 224 15.48 -6.27 -27.31
C TYR A 224 14.37 -6.95 -28.14
N GLY A 225 13.28 -6.25 -28.43
CA GLY A 225 12.18 -6.77 -29.23
C GLY A 225 12.62 -7.25 -30.62
N ASN A 226 12.05 -8.37 -31.09
CA ASN A 226 12.31 -8.91 -32.43
C ASN A 226 11.01 -8.84 -33.27
N PRO A 227 10.95 -8.02 -34.34
CA PRO A 227 12.01 -7.20 -34.93
C PRO A 227 12.27 -5.89 -34.20
N GLN A 228 13.54 -5.45 -34.13
CA GLN A 228 13.98 -4.27 -33.38
C GLN A 228 13.12 -3.02 -33.67
N PRO A 229 12.58 -2.34 -32.64
CA PRO A 229 11.74 -1.17 -32.81
C PRO A 229 12.57 -0.02 -33.37
N SER A 230 12.37 0.27 -34.65
CA SER A 230 13.19 1.21 -35.40
C SER A 230 12.36 1.96 -36.43
N ASN A 231 12.84 3.13 -36.86
CA ASN A 231 12.20 3.88 -37.94
C ASN A 231 12.20 3.09 -39.27
N SER A 232 13.09 2.09 -39.42
CA SER A 232 13.07 1.11 -40.52
C SER A 232 11.84 0.19 -40.45
N LEU A 233 11.39 -0.24 -39.26
CA LEU A 233 10.17 -1.03 -39.09
C LEU A 233 8.93 -0.26 -39.51
N LEU A 234 8.81 1.02 -39.13
CA LEU A 234 7.71 1.89 -39.57
C LEU A 234 7.76 2.16 -41.08
N THR A 235 8.95 2.41 -41.63
CA THR A 235 9.13 2.66 -43.07
C THR A 235 8.76 1.42 -43.88
N GLY A 236 9.29 0.24 -43.54
CA GLY A 236 8.93 -1.02 -44.18
C GLY A 236 7.46 -1.41 -43.99
N THR A 237 6.79 -0.95 -42.94
CA THR A 237 5.34 -1.10 -42.77
C THR A 237 4.57 -0.19 -43.74
N ARG A 238 4.99 1.08 -43.88
CA ARG A 238 4.44 1.99 -44.89
C ARG A 238 4.63 1.44 -46.31
N ASP A 239 5.82 0.94 -46.62
CA ASP A 239 6.16 0.42 -47.95
C ASP A 239 5.35 -0.86 -48.26
N ALA A 240 5.13 -1.72 -47.26
CA ALA A 240 4.24 -2.87 -47.37
C ALA A 240 2.78 -2.44 -47.61
N MET A 241 2.30 -1.39 -46.94
CA MET A 241 0.97 -0.82 -47.19
C MET A 241 0.84 -0.26 -48.62
N GLN A 242 1.83 0.49 -49.11
CA GLN A 242 1.83 0.97 -50.49
C GLN A 242 1.84 -0.19 -51.49
N THR A 243 2.70 -1.18 -51.28
CA THR A 243 2.79 -2.40 -52.11
C THR A 243 1.45 -3.16 -52.13
N ALA A 244 0.82 -3.34 -50.96
CA ALA A 244 -0.49 -3.98 -50.85
C ALA A 244 -1.58 -3.24 -51.64
N ARG A 245 -1.57 -1.89 -51.60
CA ARG A 245 -2.49 -1.04 -52.37
C ARG A 245 -2.30 -1.18 -53.88
N GLU A 246 -1.06 -1.17 -54.35
CA GLU A 246 -0.73 -1.36 -55.77
C GLU A 246 -1.10 -2.78 -56.25
N GLN A 247 -0.83 -3.80 -55.45
CA GLN A 247 -1.25 -5.19 -55.72
C GLN A 247 -2.78 -5.33 -55.74
N TYR A 248 -3.51 -4.69 -54.82
CA TYR A 248 -4.98 -4.67 -54.85
C TYR A 248 -5.55 -4.00 -56.11
N ARG A 249 -4.86 -2.99 -56.67
CA ARG A 249 -5.22 -2.39 -57.96
C ARG A 249 -5.04 -3.36 -59.11
N GLU A 250 -3.93 -4.10 -59.17
CA GLU A 250 -3.73 -5.16 -60.16
C GLU A 250 -4.75 -6.29 -60.03
N LEU A 251 -5.02 -6.75 -58.80
CA LEU A 251 -6.01 -7.78 -58.51
C LEU A 251 -7.42 -7.36 -58.96
N ASN A 252 -7.84 -6.11 -58.70
CA ASN A 252 -9.13 -5.60 -59.18
C ASN A 252 -9.19 -5.58 -60.72
N LYS A 253 -8.11 -5.14 -61.37
CA LYS A 253 -8.02 -5.13 -62.83
C LYS A 253 -8.15 -6.52 -63.43
N LEU A 254 -7.38 -7.48 -62.93
CA LEU A 254 -7.44 -8.88 -63.36
C LEU A 254 -8.81 -9.52 -63.08
N MET A 255 -9.43 -9.22 -61.94
CA MET A 255 -10.79 -9.68 -61.63
C MET A 255 -11.80 -9.18 -62.67
N ILE A 256 -11.78 -7.89 -63.00
CA ILE A 256 -12.68 -7.25 -63.97
C ILE A 256 -12.44 -7.76 -65.39
N THR A 257 -11.18 -7.89 -65.83
CA THR A 257 -10.89 -8.32 -67.21
C THR A 257 -11.10 -9.81 -67.44
N ASN A 258 -10.81 -10.65 -66.44
CA ASN A 258 -10.63 -12.09 -66.66
C ASN A 258 -11.58 -13.00 -65.87
N LEU A 259 -12.12 -12.57 -64.71
CA LEU A 259 -12.79 -13.48 -63.74
C LEU A 259 -14.25 -13.14 -63.40
N TYR A 260 -14.68 -11.88 -63.58
CA TYR A 260 -15.94 -11.43 -62.97
C TYR A 260 -17.19 -12.06 -63.63
N ASN A 261 -17.22 -12.08 -64.97
CA ASN A 261 -18.32 -12.53 -65.82
C ASN A 261 -18.01 -13.83 -66.61
N THR A 262 -16.83 -14.43 -66.43
CA THR A 262 -16.29 -15.46 -67.33
C THR A 262 -16.52 -16.91 -66.90
N SER A 263 -17.08 -17.14 -65.71
CA SER A 263 -17.15 -18.47 -65.05
C SER A 263 -17.96 -19.55 -65.79
N ALA A 264 -18.73 -19.20 -66.81
CA ALA A 264 -19.50 -20.13 -67.64
C ALA A 264 -18.76 -20.56 -68.93
N LEU A 265 -17.52 -20.10 -69.14
CA LEU A 265 -16.75 -20.38 -70.35
C LEU A 265 -16.09 -21.76 -70.33
N VAL A 266 -16.19 -22.47 -71.45
CA VAL A 266 -15.58 -23.80 -71.68
C VAL A 266 -14.88 -23.83 -73.02
N VAL A 267 -13.77 -24.56 -73.13
CA VAL A 267 -12.93 -24.63 -74.34
C VAL A 267 -13.80 -24.84 -75.58
N PHE A 268 -13.70 -23.90 -76.52
CA PHE A 268 -14.51 -23.94 -77.72
C PHE A 268 -13.94 -25.01 -78.66
N ASN A 269 -14.78 -25.97 -79.00
CA ASN A 269 -14.50 -27.04 -79.94
C ASN A 269 -15.53 -26.97 -81.07
N ARG A 270 -15.08 -26.96 -82.33
CA ARG A 270 -15.96 -27.08 -83.51
C ARG A 270 -16.71 -28.42 -83.53
N ALA A 271 -17.79 -28.47 -84.31
CA ALA A 271 -18.51 -29.70 -84.60
C ALA A 271 -17.55 -30.74 -85.22
N GLN A 272 -17.39 -31.91 -84.57
CA GLN A 272 -16.59 -33.02 -85.09
C GLN A 272 -17.48 -34.25 -85.24
N VAL A 273 -17.77 -34.62 -86.49
CA VAL A 273 -18.67 -35.73 -86.84
C VAL A 273 -17.99 -36.58 -87.92
N PRO A 274 -17.35 -37.72 -87.56
CA PRO A 274 -16.65 -38.58 -88.52
C PRO A 274 -17.57 -39.24 -89.54
N LEU A 275 -17.09 -39.41 -90.78
CA LEU A 275 -17.84 -40.07 -91.87
C LEU A 275 -18.27 -41.53 -91.57
N ASN A 276 -17.65 -42.16 -90.58
CA ASN A 276 -17.91 -43.53 -90.12
C ASN A 276 -18.59 -43.60 -88.74
N GLN A 277 -19.07 -42.47 -88.19
CA GLN A 277 -19.71 -42.41 -86.87
C GLN A 277 -20.92 -43.36 -86.74
N TYR A 278 -21.63 -43.60 -87.85
CA TYR A 278 -22.75 -44.52 -87.90
C TYR A 278 -22.41 -45.73 -88.77
N ASN A 279 -22.24 -46.88 -88.13
CA ASN A 279 -21.95 -48.15 -88.82
C ASN A 279 -23.24 -48.78 -89.39
N TYR A 280 -23.85 -48.09 -90.34
CA TYR A 280 -24.97 -48.62 -91.11
C TYR A 280 -24.45 -49.60 -92.17
N THR A 281 -25.04 -50.78 -92.20
CA THR A 281 -24.72 -51.87 -93.14
C THR A 281 -25.87 -52.05 -94.12
N LYS A 282 -25.70 -52.91 -95.14
CA LYS A 282 -26.76 -53.25 -96.12
C LYS A 282 -28.12 -53.66 -95.53
N SER A 283 -28.21 -54.04 -94.24
CA SER A 283 -29.47 -54.34 -93.53
C SER A 283 -29.99 -53.23 -92.60
N SER A 284 -29.25 -52.12 -92.44
CA SER A 284 -29.57 -51.01 -91.53
C SER A 284 -30.46 -49.93 -92.16
N THR A 285 -30.77 -50.06 -93.45
CA THR A 285 -31.64 -49.16 -94.22
C THR A 285 -32.67 -50.02 -94.97
N LYS A 286 -33.71 -49.43 -95.57
CA LYS A 286 -34.83 -50.16 -96.23
C LYS A 286 -34.45 -50.79 -97.57
N CYS A 287 -33.34 -51.53 -97.61
CA CYS A 287 -32.92 -52.35 -98.74
C CYS A 287 -33.82 -53.58 -98.81
N TYR A 288 -34.34 -53.93 -99.98
CA TYR A 288 -35.17 -55.13 -100.12
C TYR A 288 -34.30 -56.37 -100.34
N LYS A 289 -34.66 -57.50 -99.74
CA LYS A 289 -34.02 -58.79 -100.00
C LYS A 289 -34.81 -59.52 -101.08
N ALA A 290 -34.15 -59.94 -102.16
CA ALA A 290 -34.83 -60.66 -103.24
C ALA A 290 -34.94 -62.16 -102.95
N LYS A 291 -36.04 -62.77 -103.41
CA LYS A 291 -36.19 -64.22 -103.56
C LYS A 291 -36.76 -64.52 -104.94
N TYR A 292 -36.24 -65.57 -105.58
CA TYR A 292 -36.69 -66.02 -106.90
C TYR A 292 -38.02 -66.76 -106.77
N ASP A 293 -39.15 -66.06 -106.95
CA ASP A 293 -40.46 -66.53 -107.48
C ASP A 293 -41.58 -65.47 -107.27
N GLY A 294 -41.48 -64.33 -107.97
CA GLY A 294 -42.64 -63.52 -108.35
C GLY A 294 -43.53 -62.83 -107.28
N LYS A 295 -43.23 -62.87 -105.97
CA LYS A 295 -44.07 -62.22 -104.94
C LYS A 295 -43.28 -61.35 -103.94
N THR A 296 -43.55 -60.05 -103.98
CA THR A 296 -43.00 -59.03 -103.07
C THR A 296 -43.73 -59.04 -101.72
N TYR A 297 -42.99 -59.07 -100.61
CA TYR A 297 -43.52 -58.85 -99.27
C TYR A 297 -42.79 -57.69 -98.60
N TYR A 298 -43.55 -56.78 -97.98
CA TYR A 298 -43.02 -55.85 -96.99
C TYR A 298 -42.87 -56.56 -95.64
N VAL A 299 -41.86 -56.18 -94.85
CA VAL A 299 -41.86 -56.00 -93.37
C VAL A 299 -40.43 -56.11 -92.80
N ASN A 300 -40.21 -55.39 -91.69
CA ASN A 300 -39.02 -55.45 -90.83
C ASN A 300 -38.44 -56.87 -90.61
N CYS A 301 -37.12 -56.96 -90.78
CA CYS A 301 -36.17 -57.69 -89.93
C CYS A 301 -36.65 -59.00 -89.25
N HIS A 302 -36.34 -60.18 -89.82
CA HIS A 302 -35.35 -61.13 -89.25
C HIS A 302 -35.11 -62.37 -90.14
N SER A 303 -34.00 -63.06 -89.89
CA SER A 303 -33.42 -64.16 -90.71
C SER A 303 -34.20 -65.48 -90.63
N ARG A 304 -33.98 -66.52 -91.45
CA ARG A 304 -32.87 -66.91 -92.36
C ARG A 304 -33.51 -67.59 -93.61
N LYS A 305 -32.86 -68.23 -94.60
CA LYS A 305 -31.47 -68.66 -94.87
C LYS A 305 -31.28 -68.67 -96.42
N ASP A 306 -30.06 -68.96 -96.86
CA ASP A 306 -29.58 -69.22 -98.24
C ASP A 306 -29.86 -68.11 -99.28
N ASP A 307 -28.75 -67.54 -99.75
CA ASP A 307 -28.60 -66.27 -100.49
C ASP A 307 -29.02 -65.02 -99.69
N ASP A 308 -28.04 -64.23 -99.23
CA ASP A 308 -28.18 -62.98 -98.46
C ASP A 308 -27.89 -61.74 -99.32
N THR A 309 -28.41 -61.75 -100.55
CA THR A 309 -28.30 -60.63 -101.51
C THR A 309 -29.44 -59.61 -101.32
N TYR A 310 -29.04 -58.37 -101.03
CA TYR A 310 -29.93 -57.21 -100.85
C TYR A 310 -29.84 -56.34 -102.09
N TYR A 311 -30.95 -55.70 -102.45
CA TYR A 311 -31.10 -54.85 -103.63
C TYR A 311 -31.59 -53.45 -103.26
N ILE A 312 -31.29 -52.49 -104.13
CA ILE A 312 -31.61 -51.07 -103.94
C ILE A 312 -33.02 -50.76 -104.46
N ASP A 313 -33.90 -50.23 -103.60
CA ASP A 313 -35.21 -49.66 -104.00
C ASP A 313 -35.01 -48.26 -104.61
N GLY A 314 -35.36 -48.08 -105.89
CA GLY A 314 -35.18 -46.80 -106.58
C GLY A 314 -36.05 -45.65 -106.06
N THR A 315 -37.23 -45.95 -105.49
CA THR A 315 -38.13 -44.94 -104.91
C THR A 315 -37.59 -44.45 -103.57
N GLU A 316 -37.11 -45.35 -102.71
CA GLU A 316 -36.53 -44.97 -101.42
C GLU A 316 -35.13 -44.35 -101.58
N LEU A 317 -34.34 -44.79 -102.56
CA LEU A 317 -33.07 -44.14 -102.94
C LEU A 317 -33.29 -42.67 -103.35
N THR A 318 -34.33 -42.40 -104.15
CA THR A 318 -34.68 -41.03 -104.57
C THR A 318 -35.04 -40.17 -103.37
N LYS A 319 -35.83 -40.69 -102.40
CA LYS A 319 -36.11 -39.98 -101.14
C LYS A 319 -34.85 -39.73 -100.32
N GLN A 320 -33.86 -40.64 -100.33
CA GLN A 320 -32.58 -40.42 -99.65
C GLN A 320 -31.72 -39.35 -100.32
N PHE A 321 -31.71 -39.27 -101.66
CA PHE A 321 -31.06 -38.16 -102.37
C PHE A 321 -31.72 -36.81 -102.05
N ASP A 322 -33.04 -36.80 -101.87
CA ASP A 322 -33.80 -35.62 -101.43
C ASP A 322 -33.49 -35.25 -99.98
N ASP A 323 -33.42 -36.24 -99.07
CA ASP A 323 -33.08 -36.04 -97.66
C ASP A 323 -31.65 -35.51 -97.51
N ILE A 324 -30.65 -36.17 -98.11
CA ILE A 324 -29.25 -35.72 -98.00
C ILE A 324 -29.07 -34.31 -98.56
N SER A 325 -29.78 -33.95 -99.64
CA SER A 325 -29.80 -32.59 -100.20
C SER A 325 -30.41 -31.57 -99.22
N LYS A 326 -31.51 -31.92 -98.56
CA LYS A 326 -32.13 -31.11 -97.49
C LYS A 326 -31.21 -30.97 -96.28
N LYS A 327 -30.54 -32.05 -95.83
CA LYS A 327 -29.59 -32.02 -94.71
C LYS A 327 -28.35 -31.18 -95.01
N ILE A 328 -27.77 -31.29 -96.21
CA ILE A 328 -26.65 -30.45 -96.66
C ILE A 328 -27.04 -28.96 -96.60
N LYS A 329 -28.21 -28.58 -97.15
CA LYS A 329 -28.70 -27.19 -97.09
C LYS A 329 -28.97 -26.72 -95.66
N ALA A 330 -29.51 -27.59 -94.80
CA ALA A 330 -29.74 -27.28 -93.39
C ALA A 330 -28.43 -27.05 -92.62
N PHE A 331 -27.39 -27.85 -92.89
CA PHE A 331 -26.05 -27.66 -92.33
C PHE A 331 -25.41 -26.36 -92.82
N ASP A 332 -25.41 -26.10 -94.14
CA ASP A 332 -24.84 -24.86 -94.70
C ASP A 332 -25.55 -23.61 -94.14
N LYS A 333 -26.88 -23.67 -93.94
CA LYS A 333 -27.64 -22.61 -93.28
C LYS A 333 -27.24 -22.45 -91.81
N ALA A 334 -27.23 -23.52 -91.02
CA ALA A 334 -26.87 -23.47 -89.60
C ALA A 334 -25.43 -22.94 -89.38
N LYS A 335 -24.49 -23.30 -90.27
CA LYS A 335 -23.12 -22.79 -90.28
C LYS A 335 -23.06 -21.28 -90.50
N ASN A 336 -23.83 -20.77 -91.46
CA ASN A 336 -23.90 -19.35 -91.77
C ASN A 336 -24.64 -18.57 -90.67
N ASP A 337 -25.73 -19.12 -90.13
CA ASP A 337 -26.48 -18.53 -89.00
C ASP A 337 -25.56 -18.36 -87.78
N PHE A 338 -24.79 -19.41 -87.40
CA PHE A 338 -23.78 -19.36 -86.33
C PHE A 338 -22.71 -18.28 -86.59
N THR A 339 -22.17 -18.22 -87.81
CA THR A 339 -21.12 -17.25 -88.18
C THR A 339 -21.64 -15.81 -88.12
N ASN A 340 -22.86 -15.59 -88.57
CA ASN A 340 -23.49 -14.27 -88.58
C ASN A 340 -23.89 -13.82 -87.16
N ALA A 341 -24.39 -14.73 -86.32
CA ALA A 341 -24.75 -14.43 -84.93
C ALA A 341 -23.56 -13.83 -84.15
N VAL A 342 -22.38 -14.45 -84.26
CA VAL A 342 -21.18 -13.95 -83.57
C VAL A 342 -20.63 -12.68 -84.24
N ASN A 343 -20.45 -12.66 -85.56
CA ASN A 343 -19.84 -11.52 -86.27
C ASN A 343 -20.70 -10.24 -86.21
N ASN A 344 -22.03 -10.36 -86.10
CA ASN A 344 -22.92 -9.21 -85.91
C ASN A 344 -22.95 -8.73 -84.46
N SER A 345 -22.61 -9.60 -83.49
CA SER A 345 -22.60 -9.25 -82.07
C SER A 345 -21.30 -8.55 -81.64
N ILE A 346 -20.15 -8.93 -82.21
CA ILE A 346 -18.86 -8.38 -81.79
C ILE A 346 -17.81 -8.40 -82.92
N SER A 347 -17.08 -7.29 -83.05
CA SER A 347 -15.91 -7.16 -83.92
C SER A 347 -14.61 -7.45 -83.16
N TYR A 348 -13.63 -8.03 -83.86
CA TYR A 348 -12.32 -8.38 -83.28
C TYR A 348 -11.19 -7.66 -83.99
N SER A 349 -10.37 -6.94 -83.23
CA SER A 349 -9.10 -6.35 -83.67
C SER A 349 -7.97 -6.81 -82.75
N SER A 350 -7.00 -7.52 -83.30
CA SER A 350 -5.86 -8.07 -82.56
C SER A 350 -5.12 -6.98 -81.77
N GLY A 351 -4.88 -7.20 -80.48
CA GLY A 351 -4.24 -6.25 -79.56
C GLY A 351 -5.13 -5.11 -79.04
N VAL A 352 -6.27 -4.82 -79.68
CA VAL A 352 -7.20 -3.77 -79.27
C VAL A 352 -8.38 -4.35 -78.47
N THR A 353 -9.03 -5.37 -79.03
CA THR A 353 -10.08 -6.15 -78.36
C THR A 353 -9.46 -7.02 -77.27
N ASN A 354 -10.14 -7.19 -76.13
CA ASN A 354 -9.73 -8.15 -75.13
C ASN A 354 -10.13 -9.57 -75.54
N ASP A 355 -9.19 -10.51 -75.57
CA ASP A 355 -9.42 -11.88 -76.06
C ASP A 355 -10.46 -12.64 -75.22
N ILE A 356 -10.43 -12.49 -73.89
CA ILE A 356 -11.32 -13.19 -72.96
C ILE A 356 -12.74 -12.63 -73.04
N GLN A 357 -12.89 -11.30 -73.06
CA GLN A 357 -14.20 -10.67 -73.23
C GLN A 357 -14.77 -10.90 -74.64
N TYR A 358 -13.91 -10.96 -75.68
CA TYR A 358 -14.35 -11.39 -77.02
C TYR A 358 -14.91 -12.82 -77.00
N TRP A 359 -14.25 -13.74 -76.31
CA TRP A 359 -14.72 -15.10 -76.12
C TRP A 359 -16.04 -15.17 -75.32
N LYS A 360 -16.21 -14.34 -74.27
CA LYS A 360 -17.48 -14.20 -73.54
C LYS A 360 -18.62 -13.72 -74.45
N HIS A 361 -18.44 -12.62 -75.16
CA HIS A 361 -19.46 -12.09 -76.07
C HIS A 361 -19.77 -13.03 -77.23
N ALA A 362 -18.77 -13.72 -77.78
CA ALA A 362 -19.00 -14.75 -78.79
C ALA A 362 -19.79 -15.94 -78.21
N ALA A 363 -19.48 -16.36 -76.97
CA ALA A 363 -20.19 -17.44 -76.29
C ALA A 363 -21.65 -17.09 -76.01
N ASP A 364 -21.92 -15.89 -75.51
CA ASP A 364 -23.29 -15.41 -75.33
C ASP A 364 -24.04 -15.38 -76.67
N ALA A 365 -23.41 -14.82 -77.72
CA ALA A 365 -24.01 -14.69 -79.06
C ALA A 365 -24.39 -16.03 -79.71
N TYR A 366 -23.56 -17.08 -79.59
CA TYR A 366 -23.92 -18.41 -80.11
C TYR A 366 -24.82 -19.22 -79.18
N SER A 367 -24.91 -18.88 -77.88
CA SER A 367 -25.73 -19.59 -76.89
C SER A 367 -27.16 -19.02 -76.78
N VAL A 368 -27.50 -17.98 -77.54
CA VAL A 368 -28.88 -17.46 -77.63
C VAL A 368 -29.81 -18.55 -78.18
N THR A 369 -30.86 -18.86 -77.41
CA THR A 369 -31.98 -19.69 -77.86
C THR A 369 -33.09 -18.81 -78.43
N VAL A 370 -33.63 -19.20 -79.59
CA VAL A 370 -34.88 -18.61 -80.12
C VAL A 370 -36.04 -19.46 -79.58
N SER A 371 -37.20 -18.87 -79.29
CA SER A 371 -38.29 -19.54 -78.57
C SER A 371 -38.67 -20.90 -79.17
N GLY A 372 -38.30 -21.99 -78.47
CA GLY A 372 -38.57 -23.37 -78.89
C GLY A 372 -37.49 -24.02 -79.77
N SER A 373 -36.31 -23.42 -79.97
CA SER A 373 -35.18 -23.99 -80.73
C SER A 373 -33.96 -24.30 -79.85
N ASP A 374 -33.13 -25.23 -80.32
CA ASP A 374 -31.75 -25.37 -79.83
C ASP A 374 -30.97 -24.06 -80.09
N ASP A 375 -29.90 -23.79 -79.34
CA ASP A 375 -28.98 -22.66 -79.58
C ASP A 375 -28.18 -22.83 -80.89
N TYR A 376 -27.50 -21.78 -81.36
CA TYR A 376 -26.81 -21.82 -82.65
C TYR A 376 -25.70 -22.88 -82.72
N ARG A 377 -25.00 -23.17 -81.62
CA ARG A 377 -23.94 -24.18 -81.56
C ARG A 377 -24.51 -25.60 -81.50
N THR A 378 -25.52 -25.82 -80.67
CA THR A 378 -26.22 -27.11 -80.55
C THR A 378 -26.96 -27.47 -81.84
N ASN A 379 -27.64 -26.50 -82.47
CA ASN A 379 -28.28 -26.68 -83.77
C ASN A 379 -27.24 -27.02 -84.86
N LEU A 380 -26.09 -26.32 -84.91
CA LEU A 380 -25.02 -26.64 -85.85
C LEU A 380 -24.49 -28.07 -85.68
N ASN A 381 -24.19 -28.49 -84.46
CA ASN A 381 -23.78 -29.86 -84.15
C ASN A 381 -24.82 -30.89 -84.60
N LYS A 382 -26.10 -30.66 -84.29
CA LYS A 382 -27.24 -31.51 -84.64
C LYS A 382 -27.45 -31.60 -86.16
N LYS A 383 -27.25 -30.52 -86.91
CA LYS A 383 -27.34 -30.54 -88.39
C LYS A 383 -26.13 -31.18 -89.07
N ALA A 384 -24.94 -31.07 -88.49
CA ALA A 384 -23.78 -31.85 -88.92
C ALA A 384 -24.03 -33.36 -88.72
N ASP A 385 -24.55 -33.75 -87.56
CA ASP A 385 -24.91 -35.13 -87.23
C ASP A 385 -26.01 -35.70 -88.13
N GLU A 386 -27.12 -34.97 -88.34
CA GLU A 386 -28.19 -35.35 -89.27
C GLU A 386 -27.67 -35.55 -90.72
N MET A 387 -26.74 -34.70 -91.17
CA MET A 387 -26.12 -34.82 -92.50
C MET A 387 -25.27 -36.10 -92.62
N ILE A 388 -24.47 -36.43 -91.61
CA ILE A 388 -23.64 -37.64 -91.60
C ILE A 388 -24.49 -38.90 -91.47
N LYS A 389 -25.55 -38.91 -90.65
CA LYS A 389 -26.54 -40.02 -90.62
C LYS A 389 -27.13 -40.31 -92.00
N SER A 390 -27.57 -39.26 -92.71
CA SER A 390 -28.11 -39.37 -94.07
C SER A 390 -27.08 -39.90 -95.07
N TYR A 391 -25.81 -39.50 -94.92
CA TYR A 391 -24.69 -40.02 -95.72
C TYR A 391 -24.37 -41.50 -95.44
N CYS A 392 -24.30 -41.91 -94.17
CA CYS A 392 -24.08 -43.31 -93.81
C CYS A 392 -25.22 -44.21 -94.33
N ALA A 393 -26.46 -43.73 -94.31
CA ALA A 393 -27.62 -44.48 -94.82
C ALA A 393 -27.56 -44.64 -96.35
N LEU A 394 -27.15 -43.58 -97.06
CA LEU A 394 -26.91 -43.63 -98.50
C LEU A 394 -25.77 -44.60 -98.86
N ASN A 395 -24.65 -44.55 -98.14
CA ASN A 395 -23.54 -45.50 -98.31
C ASN A 395 -23.95 -46.95 -98.05
N ALA A 396 -24.76 -47.20 -97.01
CA ALA A 396 -25.27 -48.52 -96.68
C ALA A 396 -26.16 -49.10 -97.79
N MET A 397 -27.00 -48.27 -98.42
CA MET A 397 -27.76 -48.67 -99.60
C MET A 397 -26.86 -48.98 -100.80
N MET A 398 -25.75 -48.27 -100.99
CA MET A 398 -24.79 -48.56 -102.06
C MET A 398 -23.90 -49.79 -101.82
N GLN A 399 -24.03 -50.49 -100.68
CA GLN A 399 -23.46 -51.83 -100.47
C GLN A 399 -24.35 -52.95 -101.03
N CYS A 400 -25.55 -52.62 -101.52
CA CYS A 400 -26.50 -53.55 -102.10
C CYS A 400 -26.32 -53.68 -103.62
N THR A 401 -26.82 -54.78 -104.18
CA THR A 401 -26.86 -55.03 -105.62
C THR A 401 -27.83 -54.06 -106.31
N PRO A 402 -27.57 -53.58 -107.54
CA PRO A 402 -28.52 -52.75 -108.29
C PRO A 402 -29.88 -53.45 -108.46
N GLY A 403 -30.95 -52.81 -107.96
CA GLY A 403 -32.33 -53.29 -108.05
C GLY A 403 -33.07 -52.76 -109.27
N ASN A 404 -34.39 -52.97 -109.29
CA ASN A 404 -35.27 -52.45 -110.34
C ASN A 404 -35.65 -50.98 -110.05
N ASP A 405 -36.08 -50.27 -111.10
CA ASP A 405 -36.59 -48.89 -111.05
C ASP A 405 -35.60 -47.83 -110.50
N LEU A 406 -34.30 -48.08 -110.69
CA LEU A 406 -33.23 -47.14 -110.34
C LEU A 406 -33.25 -45.87 -111.22
N PRO A 407 -33.05 -44.66 -110.65
CA PRO A 407 -32.95 -43.42 -111.43
C PRO A 407 -31.78 -43.41 -112.43
N ASP A 408 -31.98 -42.81 -113.59
CA ASP A 408 -30.91 -42.63 -114.58
C ASP A 408 -29.71 -41.86 -113.99
N GLY A 409 -28.52 -42.41 -114.17
CA GLY A 409 -27.28 -41.81 -113.66
C GLY A 409 -27.14 -41.82 -112.13
N TYR A 410 -27.90 -42.64 -111.39
CA TYR A 410 -27.88 -42.66 -109.91
C TYR A 410 -26.47 -42.79 -109.31
N ASP A 411 -25.56 -43.57 -109.92
CA ASP A 411 -24.15 -43.70 -109.48
C ASP A 411 -23.38 -42.37 -109.58
N THR A 412 -23.64 -41.57 -110.61
CA THR A 412 -23.05 -40.22 -110.77
C THR A 412 -23.62 -39.24 -109.73
N THR A 413 -24.93 -39.31 -109.48
CA THR A 413 -25.61 -38.50 -108.47
C THR A 413 -25.14 -38.86 -107.05
N TYR A 414 -24.99 -40.15 -106.74
CA TYR A 414 -24.39 -40.65 -105.51
C TYR A 414 -22.95 -40.16 -105.35
N LYS A 415 -22.08 -40.33 -106.35
CA LYS A 415 -20.70 -39.82 -106.33
C LYS A 415 -20.63 -38.31 -106.11
N SER A 416 -21.58 -37.54 -106.67
CA SER A 416 -21.70 -36.10 -106.43
C SER A 416 -22.06 -35.77 -104.98
N TYR A 417 -23.13 -36.36 -104.43
CA TYR A 417 -23.53 -36.12 -103.04
C TYR A 417 -22.49 -36.61 -102.03
N LYS A 418 -21.91 -37.79 -102.27
CA LYS A 418 -20.77 -38.32 -101.51
C LYS A 418 -19.62 -37.31 -101.46
N LYS A 419 -19.13 -36.86 -102.61
CA LYS A 419 -18.06 -35.85 -102.69
C LYS A 419 -18.45 -34.52 -102.03
N GLN A 420 -19.71 -34.12 -102.11
CA GLN A 420 -20.21 -32.90 -101.45
C GLN A 420 -20.27 -32.98 -99.92
N VAL A 421 -20.56 -34.16 -99.35
CA VAL A 421 -20.51 -34.40 -97.91
C VAL A 421 -19.06 -34.61 -97.45
N GLU A 422 -18.27 -35.42 -98.15
CA GLU A 422 -16.84 -35.64 -97.87
C GLU A 422 -16.05 -34.32 -97.88
N ASN A 423 -16.28 -33.44 -98.85
CA ASN A 423 -15.68 -32.10 -98.89
C ASN A 423 -16.12 -31.23 -97.70
N ARG A 424 -17.40 -31.26 -97.32
CA ARG A 424 -17.92 -30.45 -96.19
C ARG A 424 -17.42 -30.96 -94.85
N GLN A 425 -17.39 -32.28 -94.67
CA GLN A 425 -16.85 -32.93 -93.47
C GLN A 425 -15.36 -32.62 -93.36
N THR A 426 -14.59 -32.87 -94.43
CA THR A 426 -13.14 -32.61 -94.45
C THR A 426 -12.82 -31.14 -94.23
N LYS A 427 -13.62 -30.20 -94.78
CA LYS A 427 -13.34 -28.76 -94.67
C LYS A 427 -13.83 -28.12 -93.36
N TYR A 428 -15.00 -28.50 -92.85
CA TYR A 428 -15.67 -27.79 -91.74
C TYR A 428 -15.83 -28.60 -90.45
N LEU A 429 -15.77 -29.94 -90.52
CA LEU A 429 -15.99 -30.85 -89.38
C LEU A 429 -14.71 -31.57 -88.93
N THR A 430 -13.56 -31.25 -89.54
CA THR A 430 -12.23 -31.72 -89.14
C THR A 430 -11.48 -30.59 -88.42
N ALA A 431 -10.81 -30.93 -87.32
CA ALA A 431 -9.98 -30.00 -86.56
C ALA A 431 -8.73 -29.57 -87.35
N GLY A 432 -8.16 -28.41 -87.02
CA GLY A 432 -6.91 -27.91 -87.62
C GLY A 432 -7.02 -27.39 -89.06
N VAL A 433 -8.19 -27.47 -89.70
CA VAL A 433 -8.39 -26.95 -91.07
C VAL A 433 -8.52 -25.43 -91.05
N THR A 434 -7.64 -24.77 -91.78
CA THR A 434 -7.53 -23.31 -91.90
C THR A 434 -7.79 -22.83 -93.34
N ASN A 435 -8.49 -21.71 -93.47
CA ASN A 435 -8.70 -21.02 -94.75
C ASN A 435 -9.01 -19.54 -94.48
N GLY A 436 -8.15 -18.63 -94.93
CA GLY A 436 -8.29 -17.19 -94.66
C GLY A 436 -9.45 -16.50 -95.38
N SER A 437 -10.04 -17.13 -96.40
CA SER A 437 -11.14 -16.58 -97.20
C SER A 437 -12.52 -17.08 -96.76
N ASP A 438 -12.60 -17.96 -95.75
CA ASP A 438 -13.85 -18.57 -95.28
C ASP A 438 -14.23 -18.06 -93.89
N SER A 439 -15.26 -17.23 -93.82
CA SER A 439 -15.66 -16.52 -92.59
C SER A 439 -15.97 -17.45 -91.41
N TYR A 440 -16.50 -18.66 -91.67
CA TYR A 440 -16.75 -19.65 -90.61
C TYR A 440 -15.42 -20.21 -90.08
N LEU A 441 -14.49 -20.59 -90.97
CA LEU A 441 -13.19 -21.11 -90.54
C LEU A 441 -12.33 -20.05 -89.86
N VAL A 442 -12.37 -18.79 -90.30
CA VAL A 442 -11.66 -17.69 -89.62
C VAL A 442 -12.19 -17.50 -88.20
N LEU A 443 -13.52 -17.49 -88.02
CA LEU A 443 -14.15 -17.36 -86.71
C LEU A 443 -13.84 -18.56 -85.79
N VAL A 444 -14.02 -19.78 -86.28
CA VAL A 444 -13.84 -21.01 -85.50
C VAL A 444 -12.38 -21.22 -85.10
N ASN A 445 -11.42 -21.04 -86.02
CA ASN A 445 -10.00 -21.14 -85.66
C ASN A 445 -9.58 -20.06 -84.63
N ARG A 446 -10.15 -18.84 -84.71
CA ARG A 446 -9.92 -17.80 -83.70
C ARG A 446 -10.47 -18.20 -82.33
N LEU A 447 -11.71 -18.69 -82.26
CA LEU A 447 -12.33 -19.11 -81.00
C LEU A 447 -11.61 -20.31 -80.37
N GLU A 448 -11.20 -21.30 -81.17
CA GLU A 448 -10.38 -22.43 -80.70
C GLU A 448 -9.04 -21.95 -80.15
N SER A 449 -8.33 -21.06 -80.85
CA SER A 449 -7.06 -20.51 -80.38
C SER A 449 -7.21 -19.64 -79.12
N ILE A 450 -8.19 -18.73 -79.08
CA ILE A 450 -8.40 -17.84 -77.94
C ILE A 450 -8.80 -18.65 -76.70
N SER A 451 -9.77 -19.57 -76.82
CA SER A 451 -10.24 -20.36 -75.69
C SER A 451 -9.19 -21.33 -75.17
N SER A 452 -8.39 -21.96 -76.05
CA SER A 452 -7.30 -22.84 -75.62
C SER A 452 -6.17 -22.07 -74.93
N ASN A 453 -5.80 -20.88 -75.44
CA ASN A 453 -4.72 -20.08 -74.87
C ASN A 453 -5.11 -19.39 -73.55
N ASN A 454 -6.41 -19.19 -73.28
CA ASN A 454 -6.90 -18.41 -72.13
C ASN A 454 -7.72 -19.22 -71.12
N ILE A 455 -7.88 -20.54 -71.26
CA ILE A 455 -8.63 -21.36 -70.30
C ILE A 455 -8.09 -21.26 -68.87
N TYR A 456 -6.76 -21.21 -68.71
CA TYR A 456 -6.12 -21.00 -67.41
C TYR A 456 -6.15 -19.53 -66.96
N ASN A 457 -6.46 -18.58 -67.84
CA ASN A 457 -6.56 -17.16 -67.49
C ASN A 457 -7.93 -16.78 -66.92
N ILE A 458 -8.94 -17.67 -66.97
CA ILE A 458 -10.27 -17.47 -66.37
C ILE A 458 -10.43 -18.16 -65.01
N GLU A 459 -9.37 -18.75 -64.47
CA GLU A 459 -9.33 -19.41 -63.16
C GLU A 459 -8.46 -18.58 -62.18
N ALA A 460 -9.02 -18.19 -61.03
CA ALA A 460 -8.28 -17.44 -60.01
C ALA A 460 -7.06 -18.23 -59.47
N THR A 461 -7.12 -19.56 -59.45
CA THR A 461 -6.03 -20.45 -59.03
C THR A 461 -4.88 -20.57 -60.02
N SER A 462 -5.05 -20.02 -61.22
CA SER A 462 -4.12 -20.19 -62.35
C SER A 462 -3.55 -18.86 -62.86
N LEU A 463 -4.11 -17.73 -62.42
CA LEU A 463 -3.61 -16.38 -62.69
C LEU A 463 -2.44 -15.98 -61.77
N THR A 464 -1.50 -15.22 -62.32
CA THR A 464 -0.39 -14.57 -61.60
C THR A 464 -0.39 -13.06 -61.86
N LEU A 465 0.19 -12.28 -60.95
CA LEU A 465 0.34 -10.82 -61.09
C LEU A 465 1.44 -10.47 -62.10
N SER A 466 1.62 -9.18 -62.40
CA SER A 466 2.62 -8.69 -63.36
C SER A 466 4.06 -9.13 -63.02
N ASP A 467 4.35 -9.33 -61.74
CA ASP A 467 5.62 -9.81 -61.18
C ASP A 467 5.89 -11.31 -61.38
N ARG A 468 4.87 -12.09 -61.79
CA ARG A 468 4.87 -13.56 -61.90
C ARG A 468 5.27 -14.32 -60.61
N SER A 469 5.24 -13.67 -59.44
CA SER A 469 5.79 -14.23 -58.21
C SER A 469 4.87 -15.25 -57.53
N THR A 470 3.56 -15.04 -57.67
CA THR A 470 2.52 -15.65 -56.82
C THR A 470 1.21 -15.78 -57.58
N ILE A 471 0.42 -16.80 -57.20
CA ILE A 471 -0.93 -17.03 -57.70
C ILE A 471 -1.89 -16.01 -57.05
N PHE A 472 -2.85 -15.49 -57.83
CA PHE A 472 -3.83 -14.48 -57.44
C PHE A 472 -4.48 -14.75 -56.06
N VAL A 473 -4.94 -15.98 -55.82
CA VAL A 473 -5.60 -16.37 -54.55
C VAL A 473 -4.64 -16.31 -53.36
N ASN A 474 -3.41 -16.82 -53.53
CA ASN A 474 -2.40 -16.80 -52.46
C ASN A 474 -1.99 -15.35 -52.14
N ARG A 475 -1.85 -14.50 -53.16
CA ARG A 475 -1.45 -13.09 -52.97
C ARG A 475 -2.43 -12.31 -52.08
N ILE A 476 -3.73 -12.58 -52.12
CA ILE A 476 -4.72 -11.98 -51.21
C ILE A 476 -4.42 -12.40 -49.76
N ALA A 477 -4.21 -13.69 -49.52
CA ALA A 477 -3.87 -14.22 -48.20
C ALA A 477 -2.51 -13.71 -47.68
N ASP A 478 -1.49 -13.61 -48.55
CA ASP A 478 -0.17 -13.07 -48.22
C ASP A 478 -0.26 -11.62 -47.73
N ILE A 479 -1.05 -10.78 -48.43
CA ILE A 479 -1.25 -9.36 -48.06
C ILE A 479 -1.98 -9.25 -46.72
N SER A 480 -3.06 -10.01 -46.53
CA SER A 480 -3.80 -10.05 -45.26
C SER A 480 -2.88 -10.47 -44.10
N THR A 481 -2.13 -11.56 -44.27
CA THR A 481 -1.20 -12.09 -43.26
C THR A 481 -0.11 -11.07 -42.92
N ASN A 482 0.54 -10.48 -43.93
CA ASN A 482 1.61 -9.51 -43.71
C ASN A 482 1.13 -8.26 -42.96
N LEU A 483 -0.05 -7.73 -43.32
CA LEU A 483 -0.64 -6.57 -42.62
C LEU A 483 -1.05 -6.92 -41.18
N ILE A 484 -1.55 -8.14 -40.92
CA ILE A 484 -1.85 -8.62 -39.57
C ILE A 484 -0.57 -8.73 -38.74
N GLU A 485 0.48 -9.36 -39.27
CA GLU A 485 1.78 -9.50 -38.59
C GLU A 485 2.35 -8.13 -38.21
N LYS A 486 2.45 -7.19 -39.17
CA LYS A 486 2.94 -5.82 -38.91
C LYS A 486 2.08 -5.09 -37.88
N ARG A 487 0.75 -5.17 -37.98
CA ARG A 487 -0.17 -4.57 -37.00
C ARG A 487 0.04 -5.15 -35.60
N ASN A 488 0.21 -6.47 -35.48
CA ASN A 488 0.39 -7.14 -34.19
C ASN A 488 1.74 -6.81 -33.56
N THR A 489 2.82 -6.75 -34.34
CA THR A 489 4.13 -6.27 -33.85
C THR A 489 4.04 -4.84 -33.33
N LEU A 490 3.39 -3.93 -34.07
CA LEU A 490 3.20 -2.55 -33.64
C LEU A 490 2.30 -2.45 -32.39
N GLN A 491 1.23 -3.24 -32.33
CA GLN A 491 0.34 -3.30 -31.17
C GLN A 491 1.10 -3.74 -29.91
N HIS A 492 1.90 -4.80 -30.01
CA HIS A 492 2.74 -5.28 -28.90
C HIS A 492 3.65 -4.16 -28.35
N TYR A 493 4.32 -3.41 -29.22
CA TYR A 493 5.15 -2.28 -28.78
C TYR A 493 4.31 -1.13 -28.19
N SER A 494 3.12 -0.84 -28.73
CA SER A 494 2.22 0.16 -28.13
C SER A 494 1.74 -0.26 -26.73
N ASP A 495 1.45 -1.55 -26.53
CA ASP A 495 0.99 -2.12 -25.26
C ASP A 495 2.13 -2.12 -24.21
N VAL A 496 3.35 -2.49 -24.59
CA VAL A 496 4.55 -2.43 -23.74
C VAL A 496 4.85 -0.98 -23.31
N LEU A 497 4.82 -0.03 -24.25
CA LEU A 497 4.96 1.39 -23.93
C LEU A 497 3.82 1.89 -23.03
N ASN A 498 2.59 1.40 -23.22
CA ASN A 498 1.46 1.78 -22.39
C ASN A 498 1.62 1.31 -20.93
N ILE A 499 2.12 0.09 -20.72
CA ILE A 499 2.42 -0.45 -19.39
C ILE A 499 3.56 0.32 -18.74
N ALA A 500 4.65 0.61 -19.48
CA ALA A 500 5.76 1.39 -18.93
C ALA A 500 5.34 2.82 -18.54
N ILE A 501 4.45 3.48 -19.30
CA ILE A 501 3.98 4.83 -18.99
C ILE A 501 3.01 4.85 -17.81
N ASN A 502 1.99 3.98 -17.81
CA ASN A 502 0.87 4.05 -16.86
C ASN A 502 1.01 3.10 -15.65
N GLY A 503 2.03 2.25 -15.62
CA GLY A 503 2.23 1.21 -14.61
C GLY A 503 1.39 -0.05 -14.86
N ASP A 504 1.78 -1.14 -14.19
CA ASP A 504 1.01 -2.38 -14.07
C ASP A 504 1.39 -3.11 -12.76
N SER A 505 0.51 -3.00 -11.76
CA SER A 505 0.69 -3.61 -10.45
C SER A 505 0.68 -5.15 -10.45
N SER A 506 0.34 -5.80 -11.57
CA SER A 506 0.47 -7.27 -11.71
C SER A 506 1.88 -7.72 -12.10
N LYS A 507 2.77 -6.77 -12.40
CA LYS A 507 4.16 -6.99 -12.82
C LYS A 507 5.18 -6.23 -11.96
N ASP A 508 4.74 -5.65 -10.84
CA ASP A 508 5.53 -4.74 -9.99
C ASP A 508 6.16 -3.55 -10.76
N ILE A 509 5.46 -3.05 -11.79
CA ILE A 509 5.88 -1.89 -12.58
C ILE A 509 5.08 -0.67 -12.12
N GLU A 510 5.78 0.29 -11.52
CA GLU A 510 5.21 1.59 -11.18
C GLU A 510 5.02 2.48 -12.42
N SER A 511 4.12 3.45 -12.32
CA SER A 511 3.90 4.41 -13.41
C SER A 511 5.03 5.43 -13.50
N LEU A 512 5.24 6.04 -14.69
CA LEU A 512 6.20 7.14 -14.81
C LEU A 512 5.80 8.37 -13.98
N GLU A 513 4.51 8.54 -13.66
CA GLU A 513 4.06 9.56 -12.69
C GLU A 513 4.44 9.19 -11.25
N THR A 514 4.39 7.91 -10.87
CA THR A 514 4.91 7.44 -9.56
C THR A 514 6.41 7.72 -9.47
N LEU A 515 7.19 7.36 -10.51
CA LEU A 515 8.64 7.58 -10.51
C LEU A 515 9.03 9.06 -10.46
N LYS A 516 8.23 9.98 -11.05
CA LYS A 516 8.44 11.43 -10.86
C LYS A 516 8.25 11.81 -9.40
N HIS A 517 7.20 11.32 -8.75
CA HIS A 517 6.94 11.57 -7.34
C HIS A 517 8.05 10.99 -6.45
N ASP A 518 8.54 9.79 -6.74
CA ASP A 518 9.64 9.16 -6.00
C ASP A 518 10.97 9.91 -6.18
N ALA A 519 11.25 10.42 -7.38
CA ALA A 519 12.42 11.27 -7.64
C ALA A 519 12.30 12.63 -6.95
N ALA A 520 11.09 13.19 -6.86
CA ALA A 520 10.83 14.42 -6.11
C ALA A 520 10.95 14.21 -4.59
N ASP A 521 10.41 13.10 -4.04
CA ASP A 521 10.57 12.74 -2.63
C ASP A 521 12.05 12.49 -2.30
N TYR A 522 12.77 11.71 -3.10
CA TYR A 522 14.23 11.53 -2.98
C TYR A 522 14.98 12.88 -2.89
N ALA A 523 14.71 13.80 -3.82
CA ALA A 523 15.32 15.12 -3.82
C ALA A 523 14.89 15.96 -2.60
N GLN A 524 13.65 15.84 -2.15
CA GLN A 524 13.16 16.51 -0.95
C GLN A 524 13.81 15.95 0.31
N LYS A 525 13.88 14.62 0.49
CA LYS A 525 14.53 13.96 1.64
C LYS A 525 16.03 14.29 1.71
N LEU A 526 16.73 14.33 0.58
CA LEU A 526 18.14 14.76 0.52
C LEU A 526 18.31 16.24 0.93
N ASN A 527 17.38 17.11 0.55
CA ASN A 527 17.40 18.52 0.97
C ASN A 527 17.01 18.69 2.45
N ASP A 528 16.03 17.95 2.96
CA ASP A 528 15.68 17.91 4.38
C ASP A 528 16.86 17.45 5.24
N TRP A 529 17.56 16.39 4.83
CA TRP A 529 18.77 15.90 5.50
C TRP A 529 19.90 16.94 5.45
N SER A 530 20.12 17.58 4.30
CA SER A 530 21.09 18.69 4.16
C SER A 530 20.77 19.86 5.10
N ASN A 531 19.52 20.34 5.10
CA ASN A 531 19.10 21.46 5.95
C ASN A 531 19.26 21.15 7.44
N GLN A 532 19.05 19.89 7.85
CA GLN A 532 19.27 19.45 9.23
C GLN A 532 20.77 19.37 9.55
N ALA A 533 21.60 18.84 8.65
CA ALA A 533 23.06 18.74 8.82
C ALA A 533 23.78 20.10 8.79
N ASP A 534 23.22 21.08 8.06
CA ASP A 534 23.66 22.48 8.06
C ASP A 534 23.20 23.26 9.32
N GLY A 535 22.18 22.75 10.02
CA GLY A 535 21.59 23.34 11.23
C GLY A 535 22.09 22.77 12.56
N THR A 536 22.75 21.60 12.55
CA THR A 536 23.26 20.89 13.74
C THR A 536 24.79 21.00 13.82
N ASP A 537 25.32 21.35 15.00
CA ASP A 537 26.77 21.49 15.27
C ASP A 537 27.30 20.23 15.97
N SER A 538 27.50 19.15 15.21
CA SER A 538 28.03 17.88 15.73
C SER A 538 28.94 17.17 14.72
N ASP A 539 29.84 16.30 15.23
CA ASP A 539 30.76 15.50 14.42
C ASP A 539 30.01 14.63 13.39
N LEU A 540 28.83 14.11 13.77
CA LEU A 540 27.94 13.35 12.88
C LEU A 540 27.39 14.24 11.75
N ALA A 541 27.02 15.48 12.04
CA ALA A 541 26.56 16.45 11.05
C ALA A 541 27.67 16.89 10.08
N GLU A 542 28.94 16.90 10.51
CA GLU A 542 30.07 17.15 9.60
C GLU A 542 30.30 16.00 8.62
N GLY A 543 30.30 14.74 9.09
CA GLY A 543 30.37 13.56 8.22
C GLY A 543 29.18 13.45 7.25
N ASP A 544 27.98 13.76 7.72
CA ASP A 544 26.78 13.81 6.88
C ASP A 544 26.87 14.90 5.80
N ARG A 545 27.40 16.10 6.11
CA ARG A 545 27.61 17.17 5.12
C ARG A 545 28.56 16.74 4.00
N ASP A 546 29.64 16.02 4.31
CA ASP A 546 30.57 15.47 3.31
C ASP A 546 29.92 14.36 2.46
N GLU A 547 29.14 13.46 3.07
CA GLU A 547 28.41 12.40 2.34
C GLU A 547 27.34 12.99 1.40
N ILE A 548 26.56 13.97 1.87
CA ILE A 548 25.56 14.71 1.08
C ILE A 548 26.23 15.47 -0.07
N ALA A 549 27.40 16.08 0.15
CA ALA A 549 28.17 16.72 -0.92
C ALA A 549 28.63 15.71 -1.98
N GLY A 550 29.06 14.52 -1.56
CA GLY A 550 29.38 13.39 -2.45
C GLY A 550 28.19 12.92 -3.29
N ILE A 551 27.01 12.77 -2.66
CA ILE A 551 25.76 12.39 -3.33
C ILE A 551 25.35 13.46 -4.35
N LYS A 552 25.33 14.74 -3.96
CA LYS A 552 24.99 15.88 -4.83
C LYS A 552 25.98 16.06 -5.99
N ALA A 553 27.22 15.59 -5.84
CA ALA A 553 28.23 15.57 -6.90
C ALA A 553 28.20 14.31 -7.78
N SER A 554 27.39 13.31 -7.45
CA SER A 554 27.31 12.04 -8.19
C SER A 554 26.59 12.19 -9.54
N GLU A 555 26.98 11.37 -10.52
CA GLU A 555 26.27 11.30 -11.81
C GLU A 555 24.83 10.81 -11.67
N ALA A 556 24.50 10.07 -10.60
CA ALA A 556 23.14 9.60 -10.33
C ALA A 556 22.18 10.77 -10.04
N ALA A 557 22.59 11.70 -9.15
CA ALA A 557 21.80 12.86 -8.76
C ALA A 557 21.54 13.84 -9.92
N GLY A 558 22.40 13.85 -10.95
CA GLY A 558 22.19 14.61 -12.18
C GLY A 558 21.31 13.92 -13.24
N ASN A 559 21.18 12.58 -13.18
CA ASN A 559 20.53 11.79 -14.22
C ASN A 559 19.14 11.24 -13.85
N ILE A 560 18.86 10.95 -12.57
CA ILE A 560 17.51 10.62 -12.08
C ILE A 560 16.94 11.87 -11.41
N THR A 561 16.14 12.63 -12.17
CA THR A 561 15.46 13.84 -11.72
C THR A 561 14.02 13.82 -12.24
N GLU A 562 13.13 14.60 -11.62
CA GLU A 562 11.76 14.79 -12.15
C GLU A 562 11.77 15.18 -13.63
N GLN A 563 12.65 16.12 -14.02
CA GLN A 563 12.78 16.57 -15.41
C GLN A 563 13.26 15.47 -16.36
N SER A 564 14.25 14.66 -15.99
CA SER A 564 14.75 13.60 -16.87
C SER A 564 13.77 12.45 -17.04
N ILE A 565 12.91 12.20 -16.03
CA ILE A 565 11.77 11.26 -16.14
C ILE A 565 10.66 11.87 -17.03
N ILE A 566 10.37 13.17 -16.92
CA ILE A 566 9.46 13.90 -17.83
C ILE A 566 9.96 13.82 -19.29
N ASP A 567 11.26 13.98 -19.53
CA ASP A 567 11.85 13.91 -20.87
C ASP A 567 11.73 12.49 -21.45
N LEU A 568 11.98 11.45 -20.64
CA LEU A 568 11.74 10.06 -21.03
C LEU A 568 10.25 9.82 -21.33
N GLU A 569 9.35 10.23 -20.44
CA GLU A 569 7.91 10.03 -20.60
C GLU A 569 7.38 10.71 -21.88
N ASN A 570 7.77 11.96 -22.12
CA ASN A 570 7.42 12.70 -23.34
C ASN A 570 7.89 11.95 -24.59
N ARG A 571 9.11 11.41 -24.58
CA ARG A 571 9.63 10.59 -25.69
C ARG A 571 8.84 9.30 -25.87
N LEU A 572 8.53 8.56 -24.81
CA LEU A 572 7.74 7.33 -24.89
C LEU A 572 6.30 7.61 -25.40
N LYS A 573 5.68 8.71 -24.96
CA LYS A 573 4.38 9.20 -25.48
C LYS A 573 4.45 9.54 -26.98
N ASN A 574 5.50 10.23 -27.44
CA ASN A 574 5.71 10.57 -28.86
C ASN A 574 5.91 9.32 -29.74
N ILE A 575 6.71 8.36 -29.26
CA ILE A 575 6.92 7.06 -29.92
C ILE A 575 5.59 6.30 -30.02
N LYS A 576 4.87 6.15 -28.90
CA LYS A 576 3.57 5.47 -28.85
C LYS A 576 2.56 6.11 -29.80
N SER A 577 2.48 7.44 -29.83
CA SER A 577 1.58 8.19 -30.72
C SER A 577 1.83 7.89 -32.21
N GLN A 578 3.08 7.75 -32.64
CA GLN A 578 3.40 7.33 -34.02
C GLN A 578 3.05 5.87 -34.30
N ILE A 579 3.31 4.96 -33.35
CA ILE A 579 2.95 3.55 -33.48
C ILE A 579 1.42 3.42 -33.62
N ASP A 580 0.67 4.08 -32.75
CA ASP A 580 -0.80 4.13 -32.79
C ASP A 580 -1.31 4.76 -34.09
N SER A 581 -0.66 5.82 -34.59
CA SER A 581 -0.99 6.44 -35.89
C SER A 581 -0.76 5.47 -37.06
N MET A 582 0.29 4.65 -37.01
CA MET A 582 0.55 3.62 -38.03
C MET A 582 -0.46 2.46 -37.94
N ILE A 583 -0.82 2.01 -36.72
CA ILE A 583 -1.88 1.01 -36.50
C ILE A 583 -3.22 1.54 -37.05
N ALA A 584 -3.57 2.79 -36.76
CA ALA A 584 -4.77 3.44 -37.28
C ALA A 584 -4.75 3.55 -38.80
N ALA A 585 -3.60 3.82 -39.42
CA ALA A 585 -3.45 3.82 -40.88
C ALA A 585 -3.69 2.42 -41.47
N ILE A 586 -3.16 1.35 -40.88
CA ILE A 586 -3.45 -0.05 -41.28
C ILE A 586 -4.94 -0.37 -41.12
N ASP A 587 -5.57 0.05 -40.02
CA ASP A 587 -7.01 -0.17 -39.79
C ASP A 587 -7.93 0.71 -40.67
N SER A 588 -7.39 1.78 -41.26
CA SER A 588 -8.11 2.64 -42.22
C SER A 588 -8.17 2.07 -43.64
N PHE A 589 -7.28 1.12 -43.96
CA PHE A 589 -7.19 0.49 -45.27
C PHE A 589 -8.40 -0.42 -45.51
N LYS A 590 -9.28 0.01 -46.42
CA LYS A 590 -10.52 -0.69 -46.77
C LYS A 590 -10.66 -0.87 -48.28
N TYR A 591 -11.33 -1.95 -48.65
CA TYR A 591 -11.78 -2.24 -50.01
C TYR A 591 -13.28 -2.54 -49.94
N GLY A 592 -14.09 -1.65 -50.54
CA GLY A 592 -15.49 -1.51 -50.16
C GLY A 592 -15.62 -1.18 -48.67
N ASP A 593 -16.57 -1.81 -47.98
CA ASP A 593 -16.75 -1.64 -46.53
C ASP A 593 -15.79 -2.50 -45.67
N GLN A 594 -15.07 -3.46 -46.27
CA GLN A 594 -14.23 -4.42 -45.55
C GLN A 594 -12.78 -3.93 -45.42
N LYS A 595 -12.14 -4.17 -44.27
CA LYS A 595 -10.71 -3.86 -44.07
C LYS A 595 -9.85 -4.82 -44.90
N VAL A 596 -8.82 -4.29 -45.56
CA VAL A 596 -7.91 -5.07 -46.43
C VAL A 596 -7.26 -6.23 -45.68
N LYS A 597 -6.88 -6.03 -44.41
CA LYS A 597 -6.30 -7.07 -43.55
C LYS A 597 -7.25 -8.25 -43.27
N ASP A 598 -8.57 -8.05 -43.36
CA ASP A 598 -9.59 -9.05 -43.02
C ASP A 598 -10.12 -9.81 -44.26
N ILE A 599 -9.60 -9.50 -45.46
CA ILE A 599 -9.90 -10.16 -46.73
C ILE A 599 -8.79 -11.17 -47.03
N SER A 600 -9.05 -12.46 -46.78
CA SER A 600 -8.07 -13.54 -46.99
C SER A 600 -8.40 -14.49 -48.14
N THR A 601 -9.60 -14.36 -48.73
CA THR A 601 -10.07 -15.24 -49.82
C THR A 601 -10.56 -14.46 -51.04
N TYR A 602 -10.55 -15.11 -52.20
CA TYR A 602 -11.08 -14.51 -53.44
C TYR A 602 -12.56 -14.16 -53.35
N ASP A 603 -13.38 -14.99 -52.70
CA ASP A 603 -14.82 -14.73 -52.60
C ASP A 603 -15.12 -13.50 -51.73
N GLN A 604 -14.38 -13.29 -50.64
CA GLN A 604 -14.45 -12.05 -49.86
C GLN A 604 -14.07 -10.82 -50.71
N PHE A 605 -12.96 -10.91 -51.45
CA PHE A 605 -12.50 -9.85 -52.34
C PHE A 605 -13.52 -9.52 -53.44
N LYS A 606 -14.10 -10.54 -54.08
CA LYS A 606 -15.15 -10.38 -55.10
C LYS A 606 -16.42 -9.77 -54.52
N ASN A 607 -16.87 -10.24 -53.35
CA ASN A 607 -18.04 -9.72 -52.67
C ASN A 607 -17.86 -8.24 -52.27
N ALA A 608 -16.69 -7.87 -51.73
CA ALA A 608 -16.36 -6.48 -51.41
C ALA A 608 -16.37 -5.56 -52.65
N GLY A 609 -15.86 -6.03 -53.79
CA GLY A 609 -15.91 -5.29 -55.06
C GLY A 609 -17.31 -5.19 -55.69
N SER A 610 -18.21 -6.13 -55.39
CA SER A 610 -19.54 -6.22 -56.02
C SER A 610 -20.48 -5.04 -55.73
N MET A 611 -20.17 -4.21 -54.73
CA MET A 611 -20.90 -2.98 -54.42
C MET A 611 -20.86 -1.94 -55.56
N VAL A 612 -19.78 -1.93 -56.35
CA VAL A 612 -19.54 -0.94 -57.43
C VAL A 612 -19.36 -1.62 -58.79
N ILE A 613 -18.82 -2.85 -58.81
CA ILE A 613 -18.53 -3.58 -60.05
C ILE A 613 -19.78 -4.34 -60.50
N THR A 614 -20.28 -4.06 -61.70
CA THR A 614 -21.47 -4.74 -62.23
C THR A 614 -21.18 -5.43 -63.56
N GLU A 615 -21.74 -6.63 -63.73
CA GLU A 615 -21.61 -7.41 -64.97
C GLU A 615 -22.18 -6.64 -66.18
N SER A 616 -23.26 -5.87 -65.99
CA SER A 616 -23.85 -5.03 -67.05
C SER A 616 -22.89 -3.97 -67.58
N GLU A 617 -22.02 -3.40 -66.74
CA GLU A 617 -21.01 -2.45 -67.19
C GLU A 617 -19.83 -3.15 -67.88
N ILE A 618 -19.37 -4.30 -67.36
CA ILE A 618 -18.29 -5.07 -68.01
C ILE A 618 -18.73 -5.50 -69.42
N ASN A 619 -19.94 -6.04 -69.56
CA ASN A 619 -20.51 -6.50 -70.83
C ASN A 619 -20.77 -5.38 -71.87
N LYS A 620 -20.54 -4.11 -71.55
CA LYS A 620 -20.58 -2.98 -72.52
C LYS A 620 -19.20 -2.66 -73.11
N ARG A 621 -18.12 -3.23 -72.58
CA ARG A 621 -16.73 -2.82 -72.85
C ARG A 621 -15.95 -3.98 -73.46
N THR A 622 -15.50 -3.82 -74.71
CA THR A 622 -14.83 -4.90 -75.46
C THR A 622 -13.35 -4.64 -75.69
N THR A 623 -12.86 -3.42 -75.48
CA THR A 623 -11.46 -3.06 -75.69
C THR A 623 -10.65 -3.08 -74.39
N ASN A 624 -9.34 -3.37 -74.52
CA ASN A 624 -8.41 -3.37 -73.39
C ASN A 624 -8.31 -2.00 -72.70
N SER A 625 -8.54 -0.90 -73.43
CA SER A 625 -8.50 0.47 -72.90
C SER A 625 -9.72 0.76 -72.03
N GLU A 626 -10.94 0.50 -72.52
CA GLU A 626 -12.18 0.76 -71.77
C GLU A 626 -12.26 -0.07 -70.48
N LEU A 627 -11.85 -1.34 -70.55
CA LEU A 627 -11.81 -2.23 -69.39
C LEU A 627 -10.76 -1.78 -68.35
N SER A 628 -9.57 -1.34 -68.80
CA SER A 628 -8.55 -0.79 -67.90
C SER A 628 -9.03 0.49 -67.22
N SER A 629 -9.63 1.43 -67.97
CA SER A 629 -10.16 2.67 -67.43
C SER A 629 -11.31 2.43 -66.44
N TYR A 630 -12.19 1.45 -66.72
CA TYR A 630 -13.23 1.05 -65.79
C TYR A 630 -12.64 0.47 -64.50
N ALA A 631 -11.69 -0.46 -64.61
CA ALA A 631 -11.03 -1.07 -63.45
C ALA A 631 -10.27 -0.06 -62.56
N ASP A 632 -9.62 0.93 -63.16
CA ASP A 632 -8.98 2.02 -62.40
C ASP A 632 -10.02 2.90 -61.71
N SER A 633 -11.13 3.23 -62.38
CA SER A 633 -12.21 4.04 -61.78
C SER A 633 -12.94 3.33 -60.65
N THR A 634 -13.19 2.01 -60.76
CA THR A 634 -13.82 1.22 -59.70
C THR A 634 -12.84 0.99 -58.55
N PHE A 635 -11.56 0.76 -58.83
CA PHE A 635 -10.54 0.67 -57.77
C PHE A 635 -10.48 1.94 -56.95
N SER A 636 -10.42 3.11 -57.59
CA SER A 636 -10.46 4.39 -56.88
C SER A 636 -11.73 4.52 -56.04
N SER A 637 -12.90 4.20 -56.57
CA SER A 637 -14.16 4.28 -55.80
C SER A 637 -14.28 3.25 -54.65
N LEU A 638 -13.56 2.13 -54.71
CA LEU A 638 -13.66 1.03 -53.73
C LEU A 638 -12.56 1.10 -52.66
N PHE A 639 -11.37 1.59 -52.98
CA PHE A 639 -10.24 1.59 -52.06
C PHE A 639 -10.21 2.87 -51.21
N SER A 640 -10.12 2.73 -49.89
CA SER A 640 -9.92 3.83 -48.94
C SER A 640 -8.63 3.61 -48.16
N PRO A 641 -7.78 4.63 -47.94
CA PRO A 641 -7.95 6.04 -48.32
C PRO A 641 -7.85 6.32 -49.83
N GLN A 642 -8.51 7.41 -50.24
CA GLN A 642 -8.55 7.91 -51.63
C GLN A 642 -7.25 8.66 -51.97
N GLY A 643 -6.70 8.42 -53.17
CA GLY A 643 -5.49 9.11 -53.64
C GLY A 643 -4.81 8.39 -54.81
N THR A 644 -3.59 8.79 -55.14
CA THR A 644 -2.71 8.11 -56.11
C THR A 644 -1.39 7.64 -55.50
N GLY A 645 -0.87 8.31 -54.47
CA GLY A 645 0.42 7.98 -53.84
C GLY A 645 0.33 7.56 -52.38
N THR A 646 1.10 8.25 -51.52
CA THR A 646 1.21 8.05 -50.07
C THR A 646 0.08 8.73 -49.27
N GLU A 647 -0.93 9.26 -49.95
CA GLU A 647 -2.06 9.99 -49.37
C GLU A 647 -2.87 9.08 -48.44
N GLY A 648 -2.89 9.41 -47.14
CA GLY A 648 -3.51 8.59 -46.09
C GLY A 648 -2.61 7.54 -45.44
N LEU A 649 -1.32 7.46 -45.81
CA LEU A 649 -0.31 6.75 -45.02
C LEU A 649 0.15 7.60 -43.83
N ALA A 650 0.49 6.98 -42.71
CA ALA A 650 1.01 7.70 -41.55
C ALA A 650 2.35 8.40 -41.86
N SER A 651 2.44 9.68 -41.52
CA SER A 651 3.71 10.41 -41.48
C SER A 651 4.60 9.86 -40.37
N ILE A 652 5.85 9.56 -40.69
CA ILE A 652 6.88 9.18 -39.71
C ILE A 652 7.68 10.44 -39.44
N ASN A 653 7.80 10.81 -38.17
CA ASN A 653 8.70 11.86 -37.73
C ASN A 653 10.05 11.22 -37.40
N SER A 654 11.09 11.60 -38.13
CA SER A 654 12.45 11.05 -37.98
C SER A 654 13.29 11.78 -36.92
N ASN A 655 12.74 12.77 -36.22
CA ASN A 655 13.42 13.46 -35.11
C ASN A 655 13.67 12.50 -33.94
N ASP A 656 14.70 12.77 -33.13
CA ASP A 656 15.13 11.88 -32.04
C ASP A 656 14.05 11.64 -30.97
N ASP A 657 13.29 12.68 -30.59
CA ASP A 657 12.13 12.60 -29.67
C ASP A 657 11.02 11.66 -30.15
N HIS A 658 11.06 11.29 -31.43
CA HIS A 658 10.08 10.51 -32.16
C HIS A 658 10.68 9.20 -32.69
N ASN A 659 11.98 8.98 -32.52
CA ASN A 659 12.67 7.81 -33.02
C ASN A 659 12.42 6.61 -32.12
N LEU A 660 11.92 5.52 -32.71
CA LEU A 660 11.60 4.28 -32.00
C LEU A 660 12.81 3.62 -31.33
N LEU A 661 14.03 3.93 -31.79
CA LEU A 661 15.27 3.39 -31.21
C LEU A 661 15.56 4.05 -29.85
N LEU A 662 15.21 3.35 -28.78
CA LEU A 662 15.86 3.48 -27.48
C LEU A 662 17.19 2.72 -27.56
N ASP A 663 18.18 3.29 -28.26
CA ASP A 663 19.48 2.63 -28.43
C ASP A 663 20.22 2.55 -27.08
N VAL A 664 20.73 1.37 -26.78
CA VAL A 664 21.52 1.05 -25.58
C VAL A 664 22.84 0.38 -25.92
N ALA A 665 23.11 0.18 -27.22
CA ALA A 665 24.46 -0.08 -27.69
C ALA A 665 25.23 1.23 -27.86
N ASN A 666 26.55 1.17 -27.81
CA ASN A 666 27.46 2.32 -27.92
C ASN A 666 27.48 3.03 -29.30
N SER A 667 26.41 2.96 -30.11
CA SER A 667 26.38 3.49 -31.47
C SER A 667 26.25 5.02 -31.54
N LYS A 668 25.66 5.64 -30.50
CA LYS A 668 25.41 7.10 -30.40
C LYS A 668 24.67 7.69 -31.62
N THR A 669 23.81 6.90 -32.27
CA THR A 669 23.12 7.31 -33.51
C THR A 669 21.88 8.18 -33.28
N VAL A 670 21.40 8.28 -32.03
CA VAL A 670 20.19 9.02 -31.62
C VAL A 670 20.43 9.60 -30.23
N ALA A 671 19.91 10.79 -29.91
CA ALA A 671 19.87 11.29 -28.53
C ALA A 671 19.00 10.37 -27.65
N ILE A 672 19.48 10.02 -26.45
CA ILE A 672 18.81 9.12 -25.49
C ILE A 672 18.51 9.95 -24.22
N PRO A 673 17.34 9.80 -23.55
CA PRO A 673 17.10 10.46 -22.27
C PRO A 673 18.13 10.00 -21.24
N GLY A 674 18.80 10.95 -20.57
CA GLY A 674 19.93 10.65 -19.67
C GLY A 674 19.59 9.62 -18.59
N VAL A 675 18.36 9.66 -18.08
CA VAL A 675 17.83 8.68 -17.11
C VAL A 675 17.85 7.24 -17.63
N TYR A 676 17.50 7.00 -18.90
CA TYR A 676 17.48 5.65 -19.49
C TYR A 676 18.89 5.14 -19.77
N GLN A 677 19.81 6.03 -20.16
CA GLN A 677 21.23 5.67 -20.30
C GLN A 677 21.84 5.34 -18.93
N PHE A 678 21.55 6.13 -17.89
CA PHE A 678 21.99 5.84 -16.52
C PHE A 678 21.45 4.50 -16.01
N TRP A 679 20.15 4.21 -16.24
CA TRP A 679 19.57 2.91 -15.87
C TRP A 679 20.25 1.75 -16.59
N HIS A 680 20.59 1.89 -17.87
CA HIS A 680 21.35 0.86 -18.58
C HIS A 680 22.75 0.68 -17.99
N ASP A 681 23.51 1.77 -17.82
CA ASP A 681 24.89 1.68 -17.37
C ASP A 681 25.01 1.19 -15.92
N SER A 682 24.02 1.47 -15.07
CA SER A 682 23.92 0.96 -13.71
C SER A 682 23.44 -0.50 -13.68
N PHE A 683 22.31 -0.81 -14.32
CA PHE A 683 21.58 -2.07 -14.08
C PHE A 683 21.84 -3.20 -15.09
N LYS A 684 22.66 -2.99 -16.13
CA LYS A 684 22.99 -4.03 -17.16
C LYS A 684 23.57 -5.35 -16.61
N GLY A 685 24.08 -5.36 -15.38
CA GLY A 685 24.59 -6.55 -14.69
C GLY A 685 23.63 -7.18 -13.67
N ALA A 686 22.45 -6.59 -13.45
CA ALA A 686 21.54 -6.98 -12.39
C ALA A 686 20.85 -8.33 -12.66
N ASP A 687 20.69 -9.12 -11.61
CA ASP A 687 19.98 -10.41 -11.61
C ASP A 687 18.81 -10.38 -10.61
N ASP A 688 17.60 -10.67 -11.11
CA ASP A 688 16.38 -10.69 -10.28
C ASP A 688 16.54 -11.68 -9.13
N GLY A 689 17.13 -12.85 -9.37
CA GLY A 689 17.30 -13.89 -8.34
C GLY A 689 18.08 -13.39 -7.13
N THR A 690 19.06 -12.52 -7.36
CA THR A 690 19.89 -11.90 -6.33
C THR A 690 19.15 -10.76 -5.60
N ILE A 691 18.38 -9.94 -6.31
CA ILE A 691 17.54 -8.88 -5.72
C ILE A 691 16.42 -9.49 -4.85
N ASP A 692 15.72 -10.50 -5.38
CA ASP A 692 14.69 -11.27 -4.69
C ASP A 692 15.23 -11.99 -3.45
N LYS A 693 16.46 -12.52 -3.54
CA LYS A 693 17.15 -13.13 -2.40
C LYS A 693 17.36 -12.09 -1.31
N TYR A 694 17.92 -10.91 -1.64
CA TYR A 694 18.10 -9.85 -0.65
C TYR A 694 16.77 -9.45 0.01
N GLY A 695 15.70 -9.24 -0.77
CA GLY A 695 14.39 -8.89 -0.21
C GLY A 695 13.84 -9.94 0.77
N LYS A 696 14.04 -11.23 0.48
CA LYS A 696 13.67 -12.34 1.36
C LYS A 696 14.56 -12.42 2.61
N GLU A 697 15.86 -12.16 2.47
CA GLU A 697 16.80 -12.12 3.60
C GLU A 697 16.53 -10.92 4.52
N LYS A 698 16.24 -9.73 3.97
CA LYS A 698 15.85 -8.51 4.70
C LYS A 698 14.59 -8.75 5.52
N LYS A 699 13.53 -9.28 4.90
CA LYS A 699 12.30 -9.63 5.62
C LYS A 699 12.53 -10.69 6.72
N SER A 700 13.35 -11.72 6.44
CA SER A 700 13.67 -12.74 7.45
C SER A 700 14.50 -12.20 8.62
N ALA A 701 15.30 -11.15 8.38
CA ALA A 701 16.01 -10.41 9.42
C ALA A 701 15.05 -9.58 10.27
N GLU A 702 14.16 -8.83 9.62
CA GLU A 702 13.09 -8.03 10.25
C GLU A 702 12.20 -8.93 11.15
N ASP A 703 11.71 -10.06 10.62
CA ASP A 703 10.92 -11.07 11.36
C ASP A 703 11.65 -11.65 12.59
N GLU A 704 12.99 -11.72 12.61
CA GLU A 704 13.77 -12.18 13.77
C GLU A 704 14.00 -11.04 14.78
N THR A 705 14.24 -9.81 14.30
CA THR A 705 14.33 -8.63 15.18
C THR A 705 13.02 -8.27 15.84
N ASP A 706 11.87 -8.48 15.18
CA ASP A 706 10.55 -8.25 15.77
C ASP A 706 10.30 -9.18 16.97
N LYS A 707 10.74 -10.45 16.92
CA LYS A 707 10.69 -11.35 18.09
C LYS A 707 11.54 -10.86 19.25
N ILE A 708 12.68 -10.21 18.95
CA ILE A 708 13.56 -9.62 19.98
C ILE A 708 12.93 -8.37 20.57
N ILE A 709 12.31 -7.51 19.76
CA ILE A 709 11.52 -6.35 20.20
C ILE A 709 10.39 -6.82 21.11
N ASP A 710 9.60 -7.80 20.67
CA ASP A 710 8.49 -8.34 21.44
C ASP A 710 8.97 -8.98 22.75
N ALA A 711 10.03 -9.79 22.74
CA ALA A 711 10.58 -10.40 23.96
C ALA A 711 11.26 -9.38 24.92
N ALA A 712 11.69 -8.23 24.40
CA ALA A 712 12.31 -7.16 25.20
C ALA A 712 11.27 -6.23 25.83
N LYS A 713 10.13 -6.00 25.15
CA LYS A 713 9.01 -5.17 25.64
C LYS A 713 8.01 -5.97 26.46
N ASN A 714 7.67 -7.20 26.04
CA ASN A 714 6.66 -8.03 26.68
C ASN A 714 7.27 -8.91 27.78
N LYS A 715 7.67 -8.27 28.89
CA LYS A 715 8.03 -8.97 30.13
C LYS A 715 6.78 -9.07 31.02
N ASP A 716 6.58 -10.22 31.65
CA ASP A 716 5.51 -10.47 32.63
C ASP A 716 6.06 -10.34 34.07
N ASN A 717 5.19 -10.21 35.08
CA ASN A 717 5.62 -10.16 36.48
C ASN A 717 6.23 -11.51 36.92
N LYS A 718 7.45 -11.47 37.47
CA LYS A 718 8.10 -12.64 38.08
C LYS A 718 7.34 -13.15 39.32
N HIS A 719 6.50 -12.31 39.91
CA HIS A 719 5.57 -12.62 41.01
C HIS A 719 4.13 -12.68 40.49
N SER A 720 3.85 -13.62 39.59
CA SER A 720 2.51 -13.81 38.98
C SER A 720 1.41 -14.27 39.96
N ASP A 721 1.76 -14.56 41.22
CA ASP A 721 0.82 -14.79 42.33
C ASP A 721 0.52 -13.53 43.15
N SER A 722 1.01 -12.36 42.73
CA SER A 722 0.65 -11.05 43.28
C SER A 722 -0.79 -10.63 42.92
N GLU A 723 -1.37 -9.78 43.75
CA GLU A 723 -2.71 -9.23 43.53
C GLU A 723 -2.65 -7.99 42.62
N ASN A 724 -3.68 -7.82 41.80
CA ASN A 724 -3.88 -6.63 40.97
C ASN A 724 -4.41 -5.46 41.82
N ILE A 725 -3.94 -4.24 41.57
CA ILE A 725 -4.42 -3.04 42.27
C ILE A 725 -5.68 -2.50 41.59
N SER A 726 -6.81 -2.58 42.29
CA SER A 726 -8.04 -1.90 41.90
C SER A 726 -7.86 -0.39 41.96
N ARG A 727 -8.12 0.31 40.86
CA ARG A 727 -8.07 1.78 40.79
C ARG A 727 -9.36 2.36 41.42
N GLU A 728 -9.31 2.66 42.72
CA GLU A 728 -10.47 3.16 43.48
C GLU A 728 -10.41 4.68 43.73
N ILE A 729 -9.20 5.25 43.81
CA ILE A 729 -8.93 6.64 44.20
C ILE A 729 -8.53 7.48 42.97
N ASP A 730 -7.71 6.97 42.05
CA ASP A 730 -7.36 7.68 40.82
C ASP A 730 -8.55 7.79 39.84
N THR A 731 -9.21 8.94 39.86
CA THR A 731 -10.32 9.29 38.96
C THR A 731 -9.89 10.11 37.74
N ILE A 732 -8.59 10.37 37.56
CA ILE A 732 -8.06 11.31 36.55
C ILE A 732 -7.75 10.60 35.20
N TYR A 733 -7.58 9.28 35.22
CA TYR A 733 -7.45 8.41 34.03
C TYR A 733 -6.36 8.81 33.00
N LYS A 734 -5.22 9.38 33.44
CA LYS A 734 -4.08 9.71 32.57
C LYS A 734 -2.87 8.80 32.80
N THR A 735 -2.33 8.20 31.75
CA THR A 735 -1.15 7.31 31.82
C THR A 735 0.14 8.05 31.46
N PHE A 736 1.29 7.58 31.97
CA PHE A 736 2.58 8.16 31.59
C PHE A 736 2.98 7.80 30.15
N GLY A 737 3.29 8.82 29.35
CA GLY A 737 3.89 8.72 28.00
C GLY A 737 2.92 8.41 26.85
N THR A 738 2.97 9.24 25.79
CA THR A 738 2.44 8.89 24.45
C THR A 738 3.34 9.33 23.29
N ASP A 739 3.92 10.56 23.31
CA ASP A 739 4.68 11.06 22.13
C ASP A 739 5.99 11.82 22.45
N THR A 740 6.22 12.28 23.67
CA THR A 740 7.36 13.17 24.02
C THR A 740 8.23 12.63 25.16
N ILE A 741 8.27 11.31 25.36
CA ILE A 741 8.96 10.71 26.51
C ILE A 741 10.47 10.93 26.47
N PHE A 742 11.08 10.83 25.30
CA PHE A 742 12.53 11.03 25.11
C PHE A 742 12.97 12.46 25.48
N SER A 743 12.29 13.49 24.96
CA SER A 743 12.62 14.88 25.27
C SER A 743 12.28 15.25 26.72
N GLY A 744 11.25 14.63 27.31
CA GLY A 744 10.98 14.70 28.75
C GLY A 744 12.13 14.14 29.60
N PHE A 745 12.61 12.95 29.25
CA PHE A 745 13.75 12.28 29.89
C PHE A 745 15.03 13.11 29.78
N VAL A 746 15.39 13.58 28.57
CA VAL A 746 16.55 14.46 28.34
C VAL A 746 16.41 15.79 29.10
N SER A 747 15.22 16.41 29.11
CA SER A 747 14.96 17.64 29.87
C SER A 747 15.17 17.45 31.39
N VAL A 748 14.73 16.31 31.94
CA VAL A 748 14.95 15.99 33.36
C VAL A 748 16.43 15.74 33.66
N LEU A 749 17.17 15.01 32.81
CA LEU A 749 18.62 14.88 32.93
C LEU A 749 19.31 16.25 32.89
N GLN A 750 18.96 17.11 31.92
CA GLN A 750 19.52 18.45 31.77
C GLN A 750 19.25 19.32 33.03
N LYS A 751 18.05 19.25 33.62
CA LYS A 751 17.70 19.94 34.88
C LYS A 751 18.54 19.45 36.06
N MET A 752 18.74 18.14 36.20
CA MET A 752 19.57 17.54 37.26
C MET A 752 21.04 17.94 37.12
N ILE A 753 21.62 17.86 35.91
CA ILE A 753 23.01 18.24 35.62
C ILE A 753 23.22 19.75 35.82
N SER A 754 22.24 20.58 35.43
CA SER A 754 22.29 22.04 35.60
C SER A 754 22.09 22.51 37.05
N GLY A 755 21.85 21.60 38.00
CA GLY A 755 21.70 21.92 39.42
C GLY A 755 20.44 22.72 39.79
N LYS A 756 19.43 22.78 38.91
CA LYS A 756 18.19 23.57 39.12
C LYS A 756 17.18 22.87 40.05
N PHE A 757 17.66 22.40 41.20
CA PHE A 757 16.89 21.56 42.13
C PHE A 757 15.66 22.24 42.74
N GLU A 758 15.63 23.57 42.85
CA GLU A 758 14.49 24.31 43.42
C GLU A 758 13.16 24.02 42.70
N ALA A 759 13.21 23.81 41.37
CA ALA A 759 12.03 23.56 40.55
C ALA A 759 11.56 22.10 40.56
N ILE A 760 12.34 21.17 41.12
CA ILE A 760 12.06 19.72 41.11
C ILE A 760 12.13 19.08 42.51
N ARG A 761 12.46 19.85 43.56
CA ARG A 761 12.72 19.33 44.92
C ARG A 761 11.59 18.48 45.48
N ASP A 762 10.36 18.99 45.40
CA ASP A 762 9.19 18.33 46.04
C ASP A 762 8.76 17.09 45.25
N ASP A 763 8.94 17.11 43.94
CA ASP A 763 8.72 15.95 43.07
C ASP A 763 9.82 14.91 43.25
N LEU A 764 11.05 15.33 43.53
CA LEU A 764 12.18 14.46 43.87
C LEU A 764 11.93 13.78 45.23
N TYR A 765 11.40 14.49 46.23
CA TYR A 765 11.02 13.90 47.51
C TYR A 765 9.93 12.84 47.36
N LEU A 766 8.91 13.11 46.53
CA LEU A 766 7.84 12.16 46.23
C LEU A 766 8.36 10.95 45.43
N SER A 767 9.26 11.17 44.46
CA SER A 767 9.88 10.09 43.69
C SER A 767 10.78 9.21 44.56
N THR A 768 11.65 9.79 45.39
CA THR A 768 12.48 9.03 46.34
C THR A 768 11.63 8.32 47.40
N TYR A 769 10.51 8.90 47.84
CA TYR A 769 9.56 8.18 48.71
C TYR A 769 9.01 6.93 48.00
N ALA A 770 8.51 7.08 46.76
CA ALA A 770 7.96 5.97 46.01
C ALA A 770 9.01 4.86 45.81
N MET A 771 10.20 5.20 45.31
CA MET A 771 11.31 4.26 45.06
C MET A 771 11.74 3.44 46.29
N GLU A 772 11.64 4.03 47.49
CA GLU A 772 12.10 3.42 48.75
C GLU A 772 10.96 2.81 49.59
N MET A 773 9.70 2.94 49.16
CA MET A 773 8.50 2.47 49.89
C MET A 773 7.64 1.49 49.09
N PHE A 774 7.87 1.35 47.78
CA PHE A 774 7.12 0.47 46.88
C PHE A 774 8.07 -0.39 46.03
N SER A 775 7.59 -1.56 45.63
CA SER A 775 8.32 -2.57 44.86
C SER A 775 8.16 -2.41 43.35
N TYR A 776 9.10 -3.00 42.61
CA TYR A 776 9.21 -2.90 41.15
C TYR A 776 9.80 -4.19 40.55
N SER A 777 9.65 -4.37 39.23
CA SER A 777 9.86 -5.65 38.53
C SER A 777 11.24 -6.29 38.77
N THR A 778 12.29 -5.50 38.88
CA THR A 778 13.68 -5.98 39.05
C THR A 778 14.19 -5.96 40.49
N ILE A 779 13.35 -5.65 41.48
CA ILE A 779 13.77 -5.38 42.87
C ILE A 779 14.61 -6.51 43.49
N ASP A 780 14.20 -7.78 43.32
CA ASP A 780 14.95 -8.91 43.86
C ASP A 780 16.32 -9.09 43.19
N ASN A 781 16.42 -8.80 41.89
CA ASN A 781 17.66 -8.97 41.13
C ASN A 781 18.66 -7.85 41.43
N GLU A 782 18.20 -6.59 41.45
CA GLU A 782 19.04 -5.44 41.82
C GLU A 782 19.46 -5.48 43.30
N GLY A 783 18.58 -5.97 44.17
CA GLY A 783 18.85 -6.19 45.58
C GLY A 783 19.92 -7.25 45.83
N ARG A 784 19.81 -8.42 45.19
CA ARG A 784 20.83 -9.48 45.25
C ARG A 784 22.17 -9.02 44.62
N TYR A 785 22.14 -8.24 43.53
CA TYR A 785 23.34 -7.59 42.96
C TYR A 785 24.05 -6.73 44.02
N ASN A 786 23.32 -5.89 44.75
CA ASN A 786 23.90 -5.01 45.78
C ASN A 786 24.52 -5.80 46.93
N ILE A 787 23.85 -6.86 47.40
CA ILE A 787 24.37 -7.75 48.44
C ILE A 787 25.67 -8.46 48.01
N LEU A 788 25.81 -8.84 46.73
CA LEU A 788 27.05 -9.41 46.19
C LEU A 788 28.17 -8.38 46.10
N LYS A 789 27.86 -7.16 45.62
CA LYS A 789 28.84 -6.07 45.52
C LYS A 789 29.43 -5.69 46.89
N GLU A 790 28.59 -5.60 47.92
CA GLU A 790 29.04 -5.29 49.28
C GLU A 790 29.83 -6.42 49.96
N GLN A 791 29.67 -7.66 49.49
CA GLN A 791 30.52 -8.78 49.91
C GLN A 791 31.88 -8.82 49.20
N GLY A 792 32.14 -7.88 48.28
CA GLY A 792 33.38 -7.83 47.51
C GLY A 792 33.45 -8.88 46.40
N TYR A 793 32.31 -9.34 45.89
CA TYR A 793 32.25 -10.16 44.69
C TYR A 793 32.71 -9.35 43.47
N ASP A 794 33.45 -9.95 42.55
CA ASP A 794 33.86 -9.31 41.30
C ASP A 794 32.69 -9.27 40.33
N MET A 795 31.96 -8.15 40.35
CA MET A 795 30.73 -7.99 39.58
C MET A 795 30.96 -8.08 38.06
N SER A 796 32.19 -7.90 37.56
CA SER A 796 32.52 -8.06 36.14
C SER A 796 32.43 -9.52 35.64
N THR A 797 32.44 -10.48 36.58
CA THR A 797 32.31 -11.92 36.27
C THR A 797 30.86 -12.39 36.13
N LEU A 798 29.87 -11.53 36.39
CA LEU A 798 28.46 -11.86 36.17
C LEU A 798 28.12 -11.92 34.68
N ASP A 799 27.56 -13.06 34.27
CA ASP A 799 27.11 -13.34 32.92
C ASP A 799 25.64 -13.83 32.89
N LYS A 800 25.23 -14.44 31.78
CA LYS A 800 23.91 -15.05 31.59
C LYS A 800 23.50 -16.08 32.66
N ASN A 801 24.41 -16.60 33.47
CA ASN A 801 24.13 -17.57 34.55
C ASN A 801 23.92 -16.89 35.92
N TYR A 802 23.71 -15.56 35.95
CA TYR A 802 23.59 -14.75 37.17
C TYR A 802 22.63 -15.31 38.24
N GLU A 803 21.56 -15.99 37.84
CA GLU A 803 20.59 -16.59 38.77
C GLU A 803 21.24 -17.57 39.76
N ASP A 804 22.22 -18.37 39.31
CA ASP A 804 22.91 -19.32 40.18
C ASP A 804 23.83 -18.62 41.19
N THR A 805 24.45 -17.51 40.79
CA THR A 805 25.18 -16.62 41.72
C THR A 805 24.23 -15.94 42.69
N TYR A 806 23.07 -15.47 42.23
CA TYR A 806 22.07 -14.77 43.05
C TYR A 806 21.44 -15.67 44.13
N LYS A 807 21.27 -16.98 43.86
CA LYS A 807 20.83 -17.97 44.87
C LYS A 807 21.77 -18.05 46.09
N THR A 808 23.05 -17.68 45.96
CA THR A 808 24.01 -17.72 47.08
C THR A 808 23.76 -16.68 48.17
N VAL A 809 22.97 -15.64 47.87
CA VAL A 809 22.67 -14.52 48.81
C VAL A 809 21.20 -14.45 49.25
N ASP A 810 20.40 -15.44 48.87
CA ASP A 810 18.94 -15.42 49.08
C ASP A 810 18.55 -15.46 50.58
N GLU A 811 19.34 -16.14 51.42
CA GLU A 811 19.19 -16.13 52.89
C GLU A 811 19.34 -14.71 53.49
N LYS A 812 20.18 -13.85 52.88
CA LYS A 812 20.34 -12.45 53.29
C LYS A 812 19.24 -11.57 52.74
N TRP A 813 18.83 -11.80 51.49
CA TRP A 813 17.71 -11.08 50.84
C TRP A 813 16.38 -11.27 51.57
N THR A 814 16.17 -12.46 52.15
CA THR A 814 14.94 -12.82 52.88
C THR A 814 15.01 -12.57 54.39
N SER A 815 16.14 -12.08 54.92
CA SER A 815 16.37 -11.86 56.36
C SER A 815 15.42 -10.83 56.98
N GLU A 816 14.88 -11.15 58.16
CA GLU A 816 14.04 -10.25 58.97
C GLU A 816 14.84 -9.51 60.06
N LEU A 817 16.14 -9.77 60.20
CA LEU A 817 16.96 -9.15 61.24
C LEU A 817 17.04 -7.64 61.08
N TYR A 818 16.92 -6.90 62.19
CA TYR A 818 16.93 -5.42 62.20
C TYR A 818 18.24 -4.78 61.69
N LYS A 819 19.31 -5.56 61.49
CA LYS A 819 20.62 -5.10 61.01
C LYS A 819 20.76 -5.16 59.49
N ASP A 820 19.93 -5.95 58.81
CA ASP A 820 19.99 -6.15 57.37
C ASP A 820 18.99 -5.19 56.70
N TYR A 821 19.42 -4.43 55.70
CA TYR A 821 18.65 -3.31 55.14
C TYR A 821 18.19 -3.47 53.68
N TYR A 822 18.72 -4.45 52.95
CA TYR A 822 18.63 -4.50 51.49
C TYR A 822 17.21 -4.70 50.92
N ASN A 823 16.33 -5.38 51.65
CA ASN A 823 14.97 -5.72 51.22
C ASN A 823 13.92 -5.07 52.15
N LYS A 824 14.04 -3.77 52.40
CA LYS A 824 13.15 -3.06 53.34
C LYS A 824 12.86 -1.62 52.95
N THR A 825 11.69 -1.16 53.37
CA THR A 825 11.25 0.24 53.27
C THR A 825 12.03 1.18 54.20
N LEU A 826 11.85 2.50 54.02
CA LEU A 826 12.35 3.53 54.97
C LEU A 826 11.83 3.36 56.40
N THR A 827 10.73 2.62 56.60
CA THR A 827 10.14 2.24 57.89
C THR A 827 10.65 0.88 58.40
N ASN A 828 11.69 0.30 57.78
CA ASN A 828 12.30 -0.98 58.12
C ASN A 828 11.31 -2.17 58.05
N LYS A 829 10.32 -2.09 57.14
CA LYS A 829 9.38 -3.18 56.82
C LYS A 829 9.86 -3.94 55.59
N LYS A 830 9.76 -5.27 55.59
CA LYS A 830 10.23 -6.13 54.51
C LYS A 830 9.26 -6.11 53.32
N PHE A 831 9.78 -5.94 52.11
CA PHE A 831 8.96 -6.18 50.91
C PHE A 831 8.73 -7.69 50.73
N CYS A 832 7.47 -8.08 50.61
CA CYS A 832 7.07 -9.43 50.23
C CYS A 832 5.60 -9.44 49.82
N LYS A 833 5.20 -10.49 49.09
CA LYS A 833 3.81 -10.74 48.70
C LYS A 833 2.80 -10.90 49.83
N GLU A 834 3.24 -10.93 51.10
CA GLU A 834 2.36 -10.99 52.27
C GLU A 834 1.99 -9.59 52.77
N ASN A 835 2.85 -8.59 52.53
CA ASN A 835 2.68 -7.20 52.94
C ASN A 835 2.28 -6.30 51.76
N ASN A 836 2.78 -6.60 50.57
CA ASN A 836 2.52 -5.88 49.32
C ASN A 836 1.49 -6.64 48.47
N ALA A 837 0.50 -5.92 47.93
CA ALA A 837 -0.52 -6.46 47.05
C ALA A 837 0.10 -6.85 45.70
N ALA A 838 0.63 -5.87 44.96
CA ALA A 838 1.26 -6.03 43.65
C ALA A 838 2.79 -6.13 43.74
N TYR A 839 3.31 -7.04 44.57
CA TYR A 839 4.76 -7.18 44.75
C TYR A 839 5.48 -7.34 43.39
N GLY A 840 6.44 -6.45 43.11
CA GLY A 840 7.15 -6.37 41.84
C GLY A 840 6.47 -5.54 40.74
N CYS A 841 5.44 -4.75 41.04
CA CYS A 841 4.71 -3.94 40.04
C CYS A 841 4.17 -2.59 40.57
N GLU A 842 4.38 -2.25 41.85
CA GLU A 842 3.73 -1.09 42.48
C GLU A 842 4.17 0.25 41.85
N LEU A 843 5.45 0.41 41.48
CA LEU A 843 5.94 1.62 40.81
C LEU A 843 5.45 1.75 39.37
N GLU A 844 5.40 0.64 38.64
CA GLU A 844 4.87 0.56 37.29
C GLU A 844 3.37 0.89 37.29
N TYR A 845 2.62 0.41 38.28
CA TYR A 845 1.23 0.83 38.50
C TYR A 845 1.12 2.35 38.78
N ILE A 846 2.00 2.94 39.59
CA ILE A 846 1.97 4.40 39.84
C ILE A 846 2.15 5.20 38.53
N LEU A 847 2.97 4.71 37.60
CA LEU A 847 3.19 5.35 36.29
C LEU A 847 2.02 5.17 35.30
N TYR A 848 1.51 3.94 35.12
CA TYR A 848 0.52 3.64 34.06
C TYR A 848 -0.88 3.33 34.62
N GLY A 849 -0.97 2.64 35.75
CA GLY A 849 -2.20 2.40 36.49
C GLY A 849 -3.18 1.42 35.85
N HIS A 850 -2.74 0.61 34.89
CA HIS A 850 -3.55 -0.48 34.35
C HIS A 850 -3.95 -1.43 35.49
N GLU A 851 -5.17 -1.96 35.45
CA GLU A 851 -5.66 -2.90 36.50
C GLU A 851 -4.89 -4.22 36.49
N ASN A 852 -4.31 -4.59 35.35
CA ASN A 852 -3.47 -5.79 35.21
C ASN A 852 -1.99 -5.42 35.44
N ASN A 853 -1.36 -6.08 36.41
CA ASN A 853 0.06 -5.88 36.74
C ASN A 853 0.99 -6.08 35.52
N ASP A 854 0.75 -7.11 34.69
CA ASP A 854 1.59 -7.38 33.53
C ASP A 854 1.55 -6.23 32.50
N ASP A 855 0.41 -5.56 32.33
CA ASP A 855 0.27 -4.48 31.35
C ASP A 855 1.03 -3.22 31.79
N ASN A 856 1.15 -2.97 33.11
CA ASN A 856 2.01 -1.92 33.65
C ASN A 856 3.50 -2.20 33.41
N ILE A 857 3.93 -3.46 33.62
CA ILE A 857 5.32 -3.87 33.38
C ILE A 857 5.65 -3.76 31.88
N LYS A 858 4.73 -4.19 31.00
CA LYS A 858 4.86 -4.07 29.54
C LYS A 858 4.99 -2.62 29.08
N ALA A 859 4.23 -1.70 29.67
CA ALA A 859 4.38 -0.26 29.43
C ALA A 859 5.77 0.25 29.88
N ALA A 860 6.24 -0.14 31.07
CA ALA A 860 7.56 0.22 31.58
C ALA A 860 8.71 -0.27 30.68
N TYR A 861 8.72 -1.56 30.34
CA TYR A 861 9.74 -2.14 29.45
C TYR A 861 9.64 -1.57 28.03
N GLY A 862 8.43 -1.30 27.54
CA GLY A 862 8.19 -0.63 26.26
C GLY A 862 8.84 0.75 26.16
N GLN A 863 8.69 1.58 27.19
CA GLN A 863 9.22 2.95 27.23
C GLN A 863 10.75 2.99 27.45
N ILE A 864 11.27 2.10 28.31
CA ILE A 864 12.73 1.96 28.46
C ILE A 864 13.35 1.46 27.15
N TYR A 865 12.71 0.49 26.47
CA TYR A 865 13.15 0.02 25.15
C TYR A 865 13.21 1.17 24.14
N GLU A 866 12.19 2.03 24.07
CA GLU A 866 12.17 3.14 23.11
C GLU A 866 13.33 4.13 23.33
N ILE A 867 13.54 4.57 24.57
CA ILE A 867 14.66 5.47 24.90
C ILE A 867 16.01 4.80 24.60
N ARG A 868 16.17 3.53 24.99
CA ARG A 868 17.37 2.73 24.71
C ARG A 868 17.61 2.59 23.21
N TYR A 869 16.57 2.30 22.44
CA TYR A 869 16.64 2.16 20.98
C TYR A 869 17.09 3.46 20.32
N VAL A 870 16.51 4.61 20.68
CA VAL A 870 16.90 5.92 20.12
C VAL A 870 18.37 6.24 20.44
N LEU A 871 18.80 6.08 21.69
CA LEU A 871 20.18 6.35 22.10
C LEU A 871 21.19 5.39 21.42
N ASN A 872 20.88 4.09 21.39
CA ASN A 872 21.69 3.10 20.69
C ASN A 872 21.70 3.36 19.18
N LEU A 873 20.61 3.79 18.56
CA LEU A 873 20.55 4.06 17.11
C LEU A 873 21.50 5.20 16.72
N ILE A 874 21.45 6.32 17.45
CA ILE A 874 22.32 7.48 17.20
C ILE A 874 23.79 7.07 17.41
N SER A 875 24.09 6.37 18.50
CA SER A 875 25.42 5.80 18.78
C SER A 875 25.89 4.83 17.68
N ALA A 876 25.00 4.05 17.07
CA ALA A 876 25.34 3.11 16.00
C ALA A 876 25.67 3.82 14.69
N PHE A 877 24.98 4.93 14.37
CA PHE A 877 25.36 5.79 13.26
C PHE A 877 26.73 6.45 13.51
N GLU A 878 27.02 6.91 14.73
CA GLU A 878 28.34 7.47 15.06
C GLU A 878 29.48 6.43 15.03
N ASN A 879 29.26 5.21 15.53
CA ASN A 879 30.33 4.20 15.71
C ASN A 879 30.49 3.22 14.53
N PHE A 880 29.43 2.95 13.77
CA PHE A 880 29.40 1.88 12.76
C PHE A 880 29.08 2.37 11.35
N TRP A 881 28.82 3.67 11.15
CA TRP A 881 28.77 4.22 9.80
C TRP A 881 30.16 4.15 9.15
N ASP A 882 31.16 4.78 9.75
CA ASP A 882 32.49 4.81 9.12
C ASP A 882 33.33 3.56 9.36
N SER A 883 34.33 3.35 8.51
CA SER A 883 35.22 2.19 8.56
C SER A 883 36.28 2.27 9.67
N GLY A 884 36.04 3.02 10.75
CA GLY A 884 36.95 3.15 11.89
C GLY A 884 37.00 1.88 12.74
N THR A 885 35.83 1.32 13.04
CA THR A 885 35.63 0.15 13.91
C THR A 885 35.65 -1.17 13.11
N ASN A 886 35.80 -2.32 13.76
CA ASN A 886 35.76 -3.62 13.07
C ASN A 886 34.33 -3.92 12.58
N THR A 887 33.33 -3.58 13.40
CA THR A 887 31.91 -3.66 13.04
C THR A 887 31.59 -2.75 11.85
N GLY A 888 32.03 -1.48 11.86
CA GLY A 888 31.83 -0.56 10.74
C GLY A 888 32.55 -0.99 9.44
N LYS A 889 33.75 -1.60 9.53
CA LYS A 889 34.42 -2.21 8.37
C LYS A 889 33.60 -3.34 7.77
N LEU A 890 33.01 -4.21 8.60
CA LEU A 890 32.12 -5.26 8.11
C LEU A 890 30.89 -4.68 7.42
N PHE A 891 30.28 -3.63 7.98
CA PHE A 891 29.06 -3.05 7.41
C PHE A 891 29.32 -2.45 6.03
N ASN A 892 30.45 -1.74 5.87
CA ASN A 892 30.88 -1.20 4.58
C ASN A 892 31.33 -2.31 3.59
N MET A 893 31.77 -3.48 4.07
CA MET A 893 32.06 -4.65 3.24
C MET A 893 30.77 -5.29 2.71
N ILE A 894 29.88 -5.73 3.61
CA ILE A 894 28.60 -6.38 3.27
C ILE A 894 27.74 -5.47 2.39
N SER A 895 27.62 -4.18 2.73
CA SER A 895 26.80 -3.26 1.93
C SER A 895 27.34 -3.06 0.52
N ARG A 896 28.67 -2.99 0.36
CA ARG A 896 29.32 -2.91 -0.96
C ARG A 896 29.18 -4.20 -1.75
N GLU A 897 29.37 -5.35 -1.13
CA GLU A 897 29.27 -6.65 -1.80
C GLU A 897 27.83 -6.95 -2.24
N LEU A 898 26.83 -6.68 -1.40
CA LEU A 898 25.42 -6.83 -1.75
C LEU A 898 24.95 -5.79 -2.78
N SER A 899 25.42 -4.54 -2.69
CA SER A 899 25.11 -3.52 -3.71
C SER A 899 25.77 -3.84 -5.06
N LEU A 900 26.99 -4.37 -5.08
CA LEU A 900 27.64 -4.86 -6.31
C LEU A 900 26.92 -6.09 -6.88
N ALA A 901 26.51 -7.04 -6.04
CA ALA A 901 25.77 -8.23 -6.46
C ALA A 901 24.39 -7.88 -7.05
N THR A 902 23.76 -6.82 -6.57
CA THR A 902 22.50 -6.26 -7.11
C THR A 902 22.72 -5.21 -8.20
N SER A 903 23.97 -4.97 -8.64
CA SER A 903 24.35 -3.93 -9.63
C SER A 903 23.79 -2.54 -9.31
N GLY A 904 23.81 -2.15 -8.03
CA GLY A 904 23.37 -0.84 -7.56
C GLY A 904 21.86 -0.63 -7.49
N VAL A 905 21.03 -1.64 -7.84
CA VAL A 905 19.57 -1.57 -7.66
C VAL A 905 19.20 -1.37 -6.19
N ILE A 906 20.02 -1.91 -5.28
CA ILE A 906 19.91 -1.67 -3.84
C ILE A 906 21.17 -0.90 -3.41
N PRO A 907 21.05 0.39 -3.06
CA PRO A 907 22.19 1.23 -2.69
C PRO A 907 22.92 0.73 -1.44
N ALA A 908 24.26 0.81 -1.45
CA ALA A 908 25.08 0.44 -0.29
C ALA A 908 24.72 1.26 0.97
N ILE A 909 24.36 2.53 0.80
CA ILE A 909 23.92 3.44 1.88
C ILE A 909 22.65 2.90 2.56
N ALA A 910 21.66 2.44 1.78
CA ALA A 910 20.44 1.83 2.31
C ALA A 910 20.70 0.51 3.04
N ILE A 911 21.50 -0.39 2.45
CA ILE A 911 21.87 -1.67 3.09
C ILE A 911 22.58 -1.44 4.43
N LYS A 912 23.46 -0.44 4.49
CA LYS A 912 24.20 -0.04 5.70
C LYS A 912 23.27 0.51 6.78
N ALA A 913 22.28 1.33 6.43
CA ALA A 913 21.24 1.78 7.36
C ALA A 913 20.40 0.61 7.90
N VAL A 914 20.09 -0.41 7.09
CA VAL A 914 19.43 -1.65 7.54
C VAL A 914 20.32 -2.43 8.52
N LEU A 915 21.60 -2.64 8.22
CA LEU A 915 22.54 -3.32 9.14
C LEU A 915 22.65 -2.60 10.50
N ILE A 916 22.66 -1.26 10.49
CA ILE A 916 22.68 -0.42 11.69
C ILE A 916 21.38 -0.54 12.49
N ALA A 917 20.21 -0.54 11.83
CA ALA A 917 18.94 -0.77 12.51
C ALA A 917 18.89 -2.17 13.16
N LEU A 918 19.36 -3.21 12.46
CA LEU A 918 19.39 -4.59 12.97
C LEU A 918 20.32 -4.74 14.19
N ILE A 919 21.57 -4.26 14.14
CA ILE A 919 22.47 -4.33 15.32
C ILE A 919 21.92 -3.52 16.50
N THR A 920 21.25 -2.39 16.23
CA THR A 920 20.60 -1.58 17.26
C THR A 920 19.50 -2.36 17.98
N VAL A 921 18.70 -3.17 17.27
CA VAL A 921 17.71 -4.05 17.92
C VAL A 921 18.40 -5.14 18.76
N PHE A 922 19.44 -5.80 18.23
CA PHE A 922 20.18 -6.83 18.98
C PHE A 922 20.80 -6.28 20.27
N GLU A 923 21.46 -5.11 20.21
CA GLU A 923 22.06 -4.48 21.40
C GLU A 923 20.99 -3.98 22.37
N THR A 924 19.92 -3.35 21.88
CA THR A 924 18.85 -2.84 22.74
C THR A 924 18.12 -3.99 23.44
N GLY A 925 17.86 -5.10 22.75
CA GLY A 925 17.33 -6.31 23.38
C GLY A 925 18.28 -6.86 24.45
N ASN A 926 19.60 -6.81 24.21
CA ASN A 926 20.59 -7.24 25.20
C ASN A 926 20.63 -6.31 26.42
N ASP A 927 20.54 -4.99 26.21
CA ASP A 927 20.38 -4.00 27.28
C ASP A 927 19.14 -4.31 28.14
N MET A 928 18.00 -4.61 27.52
CA MET A 928 16.78 -4.97 28.26
C MET A 928 16.95 -6.25 29.09
N ASN A 929 17.64 -7.27 28.56
CA ASN A 929 17.95 -8.49 29.30
C ASN A 929 18.96 -8.25 30.45
N ARG A 930 19.93 -7.35 30.26
CA ARG A 930 20.86 -6.92 31.33
C ARG A 930 20.13 -6.15 32.44
N LEU A 931 19.20 -5.26 32.08
CA LEU A 931 18.34 -4.56 33.04
C LEU A 931 17.45 -5.53 33.82
N GLU A 932 16.85 -6.53 33.16
CA GLU A 932 16.05 -7.58 33.80
C GLU A 932 16.88 -8.45 34.78
N ALA A 933 18.17 -8.67 34.48
CA ALA A 933 19.14 -9.31 35.38
C ALA A 933 19.59 -8.41 36.57
N GLY A 934 19.14 -7.15 36.61
CA GLY A 934 19.52 -6.16 37.62
C GLY A 934 20.90 -5.54 37.41
N PHE A 935 21.51 -5.72 36.23
CA PHE A 935 22.79 -5.11 35.89
C PHE A 935 22.60 -3.64 35.48
N SER A 936 23.65 -2.85 35.68
CA SER A 936 23.70 -1.48 35.16
C SER A 936 24.13 -1.47 33.68
N VAL A 937 23.52 -0.57 32.91
CA VAL A 937 23.73 -0.42 31.47
C VAL A 937 24.11 1.02 31.14
N GLU A 938 25.18 1.17 30.36
CA GLU A 938 25.77 2.41 29.85
C GLU A 938 24.68 3.34 29.29
N LEU A 939 24.54 4.58 29.77
CA LEU A 939 23.45 5.46 29.32
C LEU A 939 23.56 5.79 27.83
N TYR A 940 24.77 6.11 27.35
CA TYR A 940 25.09 6.24 25.93
C TYR A 940 26.43 5.57 25.62
N LYS A 941 26.52 4.92 24.47
CA LYS A 941 27.68 4.11 24.07
C LYS A 941 28.60 4.92 23.16
N THR A 942 29.66 5.49 23.73
CA THR A 942 30.58 6.40 23.01
C THR A 942 31.70 5.67 22.24
N ASP A 943 31.93 4.39 22.52
CA ASP A 943 32.92 3.53 21.85
C ASP A 943 32.23 2.21 21.47
N ALA A 944 32.52 1.69 20.27
CA ALA A 944 32.09 0.36 19.81
C ALA A 944 32.36 -0.77 20.82
N LYS A 945 33.40 -0.68 21.65
CA LYS A 945 33.67 -1.64 22.73
C LYS A 945 32.64 -1.67 23.85
N MET A 946 31.76 -0.68 23.95
CA MET A 946 30.64 -0.69 24.89
C MET A 946 29.47 -1.55 24.39
N TRP A 947 29.43 -1.84 23.09
CA TRP A 947 28.37 -2.62 22.45
C TRP A 947 28.61 -4.12 22.59
N GLN A 948 27.84 -4.78 23.44
CA GLN A 948 27.99 -6.20 23.77
C GLN A 948 27.89 -7.13 22.56
N VAL A 949 27.00 -6.81 21.60
CA VAL A 949 26.81 -7.63 20.39
C VAL A 949 27.77 -7.26 19.25
N SER A 950 28.60 -6.23 19.39
CA SER A 950 29.54 -5.79 18.34
C SER A 950 30.69 -6.80 18.10
N LEU A 951 31.43 -6.63 17.00
CA LEU A 951 32.70 -7.33 16.78
C LEU A 951 33.89 -6.69 17.50
N ASP A 952 33.68 -5.51 18.08
CA ASP A 952 34.69 -4.76 18.83
C ASP A 952 34.67 -5.09 20.33
N PHE A 953 33.64 -5.82 20.79
CA PHE A 953 33.54 -6.38 22.14
C PHE A 953 34.06 -7.83 22.22
N GLY A 954 34.98 -8.06 23.15
CA GLY A 954 35.67 -9.35 23.36
C GLY A 954 36.84 -9.59 22.38
N GLU A 955 37.32 -10.84 22.31
CA GLU A 955 38.21 -11.23 21.22
C GLU A 955 37.41 -11.42 19.91
N PRO A 956 37.97 -11.08 18.73
CA PRO A 956 37.26 -11.24 17.47
C PRO A 956 37.04 -12.72 17.14
N ASN A 957 35.78 -13.13 16.99
CA ASN A 957 35.46 -14.43 16.36
C ASN A 957 35.90 -14.38 14.90
N GLY A 958 36.80 -15.28 14.51
CA GLY A 958 37.39 -15.34 13.16
C GLY A 958 36.48 -15.87 12.05
N ASP A 959 35.16 -15.78 12.22
CA ASP A 959 34.18 -16.23 11.24
C ASP A 959 34.06 -15.22 10.09
N SER A 960 34.13 -15.69 8.85
CA SER A 960 33.83 -14.88 7.68
C SER A 960 32.33 -14.64 7.57
N ILE A 961 31.89 -13.40 7.83
CA ILE A 961 30.49 -12.99 7.72
C ILE A 961 30.27 -12.41 6.31
N ASP A 962 29.68 -13.22 5.43
CA ASP A 962 29.35 -12.88 4.04
C ASP A 962 27.81 -12.83 3.86
N GLY A 963 27.30 -11.65 3.48
CA GLY A 963 25.89 -11.41 3.26
C GLY A 963 25.02 -11.27 4.52
N LEU A 964 23.75 -10.90 4.30
CA LEU A 964 22.81 -10.51 5.34
C LEU A 964 22.41 -11.68 6.25
N SER A 965 22.16 -12.86 5.69
CA SER A 965 21.84 -14.08 6.47
C SER A 965 22.95 -14.47 7.45
N ALA A 966 24.23 -14.36 7.06
CA ALA A 966 25.35 -14.68 7.93
C ALA A 966 25.50 -13.65 9.06
N PHE A 967 25.28 -12.36 8.74
CA PHE A 967 25.25 -11.29 9.72
C PHE A 967 24.17 -11.53 10.78
N VAL A 968 22.91 -11.71 10.38
CA VAL A 968 21.79 -11.92 11.32
C VAL A 968 22.08 -13.11 12.25
N LYS A 969 22.59 -14.22 11.70
CA LYS A 969 22.95 -15.40 12.50
C LYS A 969 24.06 -15.08 13.52
N SER A 970 25.17 -14.48 13.09
CA SER A 970 26.33 -14.20 13.95
C SER A 970 25.95 -13.26 15.11
N PHE A 971 25.17 -12.21 14.81
CA PHE A 971 24.70 -11.25 15.82
C PHE A 971 23.58 -11.82 16.71
N SER A 972 22.72 -12.72 16.21
CA SER A 972 21.82 -13.56 17.03
C SER A 972 22.60 -14.42 18.03
N ASP A 973 23.66 -15.09 17.56
CA ASP A 973 24.45 -16.00 18.39
C ASP A 973 25.27 -15.22 19.44
N LYS A 974 25.73 -14.00 19.13
CA LYS A 974 26.25 -13.04 20.13
C LYS A 974 25.17 -12.58 21.10
N PHE A 975 24.01 -12.13 20.64
CA PHE A 975 22.87 -11.71 21.49
C PHE A 975 22.45 -12.79 22.50
N LYS A 976 22.35 -14.05 22.07
CA LYS A 976 22.00 -15.21 22.93
C LYS A 976 23.05 -15.54 24.00
N ASN A 977 24.26 -14.98 23.90
CA ASN A 977 25.36 -15.22 24.84
C ASN A 977 25.85 -13.95 25.55
N GLY A 978 25.50 -12.75 25.07
CA GLY A 978 26.10 -11.46 25.43
C GLY A 978 25.54 -10.77 26.67
N ILE A 979 24.82 -11.49 27.52
CA ILE A 979 24.40 -10.97 28.83
C ILE A 979 25.65 -10.98 29.73
N HIS A 980 26.30 -9.83 29.84
CA HIS A 980 27.44 -9.60 30.73
C HIS A 980 27.26 -8.28 31.49
N ASN A 981 27.88 -8.19 32.67
CA ASN A 981 27.95 -6.95 33.42
C ASN A 981 29.18 -6.10 33.01
N SER A 982 29.05 -5.34 31.92
CA SER A 982 30.14 -4.52 31.36
C SER A 982 30.35 -3.17 32.05
N CYS A 983 29.38 -2.66 32.83
CA CYS A 983 29.45 -1.31 33.41
C CYS A 983 28.81 -1.23 34.79
N GLU A 984 29.60 -0.84 35.81
CA GLU A 984 29.08 -0.63 37.18
C GLU A 984 28.45 0.76 37.42
N ASN A 985 28.74 1.74 36.56
CA ASN A 985 28.32 3.13 36.71
C ASN A 985 27.17 3.52 35.74
N GLY A 986 26.59 2.56 35.04
CA GLY A 986 25.41 2.75 34.19
C GLY A 986 24.12 2.94 34.98
N LEU A 987 23.01 3.07 34.24
CA LEU A 987 21.66 3.09 34.80
C LEU A 987 21.10 1.67 34.90
N ARG A 988 20.41 1.36 36.00
CA ARG A 988 19.57 0.18 36.19
C ARG A 988 18.10 0.47 35.89
N TYR A 989 17.26 -0.55 35.95
CA TYR A 989 15.82 -0.43 35.71
C TYR A 989 15.14 0.48 36.76
N SER A 990 15.52 0.33 38.03
CA SER A 990 15.11 1.25 39.11
C SER A 990 15.49 2.72 38.83
N ASP A 991 16.68 2.98 38.28
CA ASP A 991 17.12 4.33 37.92
C ASP A 991 16.23 4.93 36.80
N TYR A 992 15.77 4.12 35.84
CA TYR A 992 14.80 4.55 34.82
C TYR A 992 13.45 4.89 35.41
N LEU A 993 12.89 4.03 36.27
CA LEU A 993 11.61 4.29 36.94
C LEU A 993 11.67 5.57 37.78
N CYS A 994 12.78 5.80 38.50
CA CYS A 994 12.99 7.04 39.26
C CYS A 994 12.92 8.28 38.36
N ILE A 995 13.60 8.26 37.20
CA ILE A 995 13.53 9.37 36.23
C ILE A 995 12.12 9.50 35.65
N PHE A 996 11.44 8.40 35.34
CA PHE A 996 10.07 8.42 34.81
C PHE A 996 9.07 9.00 35.81
N ILE A 997 9.19 8.68 37.11
CA ILE A 997 8.36 9.28 38.14
C ILE A 997 8.64 10.78 38.26
N VAL A 998 9.91 11.22 38.21
CA VAL A 998 10.26 12.65 38.18
C VAL A 998 9.71 13.35 36.92
N CYS A 999 9.66 12.67 35.77
CA CYS A 999 9.04 13.18 34.54
C CYS A 999 7.51 13.30 34.68
N GLY A 1000 6.84 12.25 35.18
CA GLY A 1000 5.39 12.21 35.35
C GLY A 1000 4.87 13.19 36.40
N MET A 1001 5.61 13.39 37.50
CA MET A 1001 5.26 14.38 38.53
C MET A 1001 5.38 15.83 38.03
N GLN A 1002 6.27 16.09 37.05
CA GLN A 1002 6.39 17.40 36.39
C GLN A 1002 5.39 17.64 35.25
N SER A 1003 4.66 16.60 34.82
CA SER A 1003 3.64 16.71 33.77
C SER A 1003 2.22 16.71 34.36
N ASP A 1004 1.21 16.79 33.49
CA ASP A 1004 -0.20 16.92 33.84
C ASP A 1004 -0.84 15.63 34.39
N ILE A 1005 -0.02 14.62 34.69
CA ILE A 1005 -0.40 13.36 35.33
C ILE A 1005 0.02 13.28 36.81
N GLY A 1006 0.87 14.19 37.31
CA GLY A 1006 1.44 14.08 38.65
C GLY A 1006 0.41 13.97 39.79
N GLU A 1007 -0.75 14.59 39.62
CA GLU A 1007 -1.90 14.41 40.52
C GLU A 1007 -2.44 12.97 40.46
N SER A 1008 -2.66 12.43 39.27
CA SER A 1008 -3.12 11.05 39.03
C SER A 1008 -2.12 10.01 39.58
N MET A 1009 -0.82 10.23 39.41
CA MET A 1009 0.22 9.39 40.02
C MET A 1009 0.18 9.45 41.55
N THR A 1010 -0.07 10.64 42.14
CA THR A 1010 -0.20 10.80 43.58
C THR A 1010 -1.45 10.06 44.11
N LEU A 1011 -2.57 10.08 43.37
CA LEU A 1011 -3.75 9.27 43.70
C LEU A 1011 -3.46 7.76 43.59
N ARG A 1012 -2.66 7.31 42.62
CA ARG A 1012 -2.23 5.91 42.52
C ARG A 1012 -1.31 5.47 43.66
N CYS A 1013 -0.46 6.36 44.18
CA CYS A 1013 0.25 6.09 45.43
C CYS A 1013 -0.74 5.80 46.57
N ALA A 1014 -1.88 6.50 46.63
CA ALA A 1014 -2.94 6.18 47.59
C ALA A 1014 -3.60 4.82 47.30
N ASP A 1015 -3.91 4.49 46.04
CA ASP A 1015 -4.44 3.17 45.66
C ASP A 1015 -3.50 2.02 46.11
N VAL A 1016 -2.18 2.16 45.88
CA VAL A 1016 -1.16 1.20 46.34
C VAL A 1016 -1.15 1.08 47.87
N VAL A 1017 -1.08 2.20 48.59
CA VAL A 1017 -1.09 2.21 50.07
C VAL A 1017 -2.37 1.57 50.60
N GLN A 1018 -3.53 1.87 50.00
CA GLN A 1018 -4.82 1.28 50.41
C GLN A 1018 -4.85 -0.24 50.19
N ALA A 1019 -4.41 -0.73 49.03
CA ALA A 1019 -4.36 -2.16 48.72
C ALA A 1019 -3.44 -2.91 49.71
N ASN A 1020 -2.27 -2.35 50.01
CA ASN A 1020 -1.33 -2.91 50.98
C ASN A 1020 -1.87 -2.87 52.41
N MET A 1021 -2.50 -1.76 52.82
CA MET A 1021 -3.09 -1.64 54.15
C MET A 1021 -4.22 -2.64 54.41
N ARG A 1022 -5.08 -2.91 53.40
CA ARG A 1022 -6.08 -4.00 53.48
C ARG A 1022 -5.43 -5.34 53.79
N LYS A 1023 -4.30 -5.64 53.12
CA LYS A 1023 -3.55 -6.88 53.28
C LYS A 1023 -2.83 -7.01 54.63
N ILE A 1024 -2.20 -5.92 55.08
CA ILE A 1024 -1.51 -5.81 56.38
C ILE A 1024 -2.50 -5.95 57.56
N THR A 1025 -3.59 -5.18 57.53
CA THR A 1025 -4.61 -5.17 58.59
C THR A 1025 -5.57 -6.36 58.53
N LYS A 1026 -5.67 -7.01 57.36
CA LYS A 1026 -6.65 -8.07 57.03
C LYS A 1026 -8.10 -7.59 57.09
N ASP A 1027 -8.30 -6.32 56.75
CA ASP A 1027 -9.60 -5.67 56.62
C ASP A 1027 -9.81 -5.19 55.18
N ASP A 1028 -10.57 -5.96 54.39
CA ASP A 1028 -10.96 -5.62 53.02
C ASP A 1028 -11.77 -4.31 52.96
N GLY A 1029 -12.36 -3.87 54.08
CA GLY A 1029 -13.10 -2.63 54.22
C GLY A 1029 -12.24 -1.37 54.38
N TYR A 1030 -10.93 -1.50 54.58
CA TYR A 1030 -10.03 -0.37 54.83
C TYR A 1030 -10.04 0.63 53.66
N LYS A 1031 -10.22 1.92 53.98
CA LYS A 1031 -10.23 3.01 52.99
C LYS A 1031 -9.45 4.24 53.45
N LEU A 1032 -8.60 4.78 52.57
CA LEU A 1032 -7.90 6.05 52.82
C LEU A 1032 -8.83 7.27 52.80
N GLU A 1033 -10.05 7.13 52.25
CA GLU A 1033 -11.10 8.15 52.34
C GLU A 1033 -11.53 8.39 53.80
N ASN A 1034 -11.51 7.35 54.65
CA ASN A 1034 -11.87 7.42 56.07
C ASN A 1034 -10.74 7.97 56.94
N SER A 1035 -9.49 7.86 56.49
CA SER A 1035 -8.30 8.41 57.16
C SER A 1035 -8.28 9.94 57.03
N LYS A 1036 -8.91 10.64 57.98
CA LYS A 1036 -9.05 12.12 57.99
C LYS A 1036 -7.79 12.76 58.55
N THR A 1037 -7.40 13.92 57.99
CA THR A 1037 -6.19 14.64 58.39
C THR A 1037 -6.45 15.94 59.15
N TYR A 1038 -7.60 16.61 58.94
CA TYR A 1038 -7.98 17.85 59.63
C TYR A 1038 -9.41 17.79 60.19
N PHE A 1039 -9.58 18.35 61.38
CA PHE A 1039 -10.85 18.47 62.10
C PHE A 1039 -11.18 19.92 62.41
N GLU A 1040 -12.46 20.26 62.28
CA GLU A 1040 -13.06 21.55 62.60
C GLU A 1040 -14.00 21.39 63.79
N LEU A 1041 -13.79 22.21 64.83
CA LEU A 1041 -14.74 22.42 65.91
C LEU A 1041 -15.39 23.79 65.71
N ASP A 1042 -16.71 23.79 65.53
CA ASP A 1042 -17.55 24.99 65.51
C ASP A 1042 -18.46 25.00 66.75
N SER A 1043 -18.48 26.09 67.49
CA SER A 1043 -19.22 26.24 68.73
C SER A 1043 -19.74 27.66 68.93
N LYS A 1044 -21.04 27.77 69.21
CA LYS A 1044 -21.70 29.03 69.57
C LYS A 1044 -21.89 29.09 71.08
N LEU A 1045 -21.19 30.05 71.69
CA LEU A 1045 -21.11 30.25 73.14
C LEU A 1045 -21.70 31.59 73.57
N LYS A 1046 -22.28 31.61 74.76
CA LYS A 1046 -22.83 32.80 75.42
C LYS A 1046 -22.24 32.99 76.81
N VAL A 1047 -21.91 34.24 77.15
CA VAL A 1047 -21.40 34.65 78.46
C VAL A 1047 -22.47 35.42 79.21
N ASP A 1048 -22.98 34.90 80.32
CA ASP A 1048 -24.01 35.63 81.07
C ASP A 1048 -23.43 36.95 81.64
N PRO A 1049 -24.00 38.13 81.35
CA PRO A 1049 -23.52 39.40 81.90
C PRO A 1049 -23.73 39.46 83.41
N LEU A 1050 -22.75 39.94 84.16
CA LEU A 1050 -22.81 39.99 85.63
C LEU A 1050 -23.43 41.28 86.15
N LEU A 1051 -23.28 42.40 85.42
CA LEU A 1051 -23.57 43.73 85.95
C LEU A 1051 -24.64 44.51 85.17
N ILE A 1052 -24.65 44.45 83.83
CA ILE A 1052 -25.57 45.23 82.99
C ILE A 1052 -26.08 44.39 81.81
N THR A 1053 -27.40 44.36 81.61
CA THR A 1053 -28.10 43.62 80.52
C THR A 1053 -28.56 44.50 79.35
N LEU A 1054 -28.04 45.72 79.22
CA LEU A 1054 -28.48 46.69 78.21
C LEU A 1054 -27.65 46.59 76.91
N PRO A 1055 -28.27 46.48 75.73
CA PRO A 1055 -27.57 46.52 74.44
C PRO A 1055 -27.28 47.97 74.07
N LEU A 1056 -26.08 48.46 74.39
CA LEU A 1056 -25.65 49.85 74.13
C LEU A 1056 -24.55 50.00 73.07
N TYR A 1057 -24.04 48.89 72.53
CA TYR A 1057 -22.94 48.89 71.56
C TYR A 1057 -23.14 47.79 70.49
N SER A 1058 -23.85 48.11 69.41
CA SER A 1058 -23.89 47.31 68.16
C SER A 1058 -22.97 47.88 67.07
N ASP A 1059 -22.66 49.18 67.10
CA ASP A 1059 -22.22 49.93 65.90
C ASP A 1059 -20.74 50.40 65.92
N TYR A 1060 -19.90 49.93 66.86
CA TYR A 1060 -18.58 50.54 67.12
C TYR A 1060 -17.34 49.66 66.92
N THR A 1061 -17.49 48.44 66.41
CA THR A 1061 -16.35 47.58 66.03
C THR A 1061 -16.73 46.64 64.88
N ASP A 1062 -15.91 46.60 63.83
CA ASP A 1062 -15.99 45.66 62.70
C ASP A 1062 -15.63 44.19 63.09
N LEU A 1063 -15.83 43.83 64.36
CA LEU A 1063 -15.41 42.58 65.00
C LEU A 1063 -16.58 41.74 65.53
N TYR A 1064 -17.82 42.21 65.37
CA TYR A 1064 -19.04 41.46 65.66
C TYR A 1064 -19.84 41.29 64.37
N ASP A 1065 -20.44 40.10 64.20
CA ASP A 1065 -21.35 39.84 63.09
C ASP A 1065 -22.56 40.77 63.22
N SER A 1066 -22.78 41.59 62.19
CA SER A 1066 -23.85 42.61 62.11
C SER A 1066 -25.28 42.07 62.25
N SER A 1067 -25.46 40.77 62.45
CA SER A 1067 -26.72 40.09 62.70
C SER A 1067 -27.03 39.78 64.18
N SER A 1068 -26.08 39.87 65.11
CA SER A 1068 -26.34 39.55 66.53
C SER A 1068 -26.85 40.75 67.34
N THR A 1069 -28.09 40.67 67.82
CA THR A 1069 -28.68 41.65 68.76
C THR A 1069 -28.20 41.51 70.21
N ASP A 1070 -27.13 40.74 70.43
CA ASP A 1070 -26.57 40.39 71.74
C ASP A 1070 -25.04 40.41 71.64
N TRP A 1071 -24.39 41.18 72.52
CA TRP A 1071 -22.93 41.30 72.61
C TRP A 1071 -22.30 40.22 73.50
N CYS A 1072 -23.14 39.44 74.19
CA CYS A 1072 -22.72 38.35 75.07
C CYS A 1072 -22.48 37.02 74.35
N THR A 1073 -22.80 36.92 73.05
CA THR A 1073 -22.73 35.68 72.26
C THR A 1073 -21.65 35.80 71.19
N TYR A 1074 -20.82 34.76 71.03
CA TYR A 1074 -19.80 34.67 69.99
C TYR A 1074 -19.65 33.23 69.46
N ASN A 1075 -19.16 33.12 68.23
CA ASN A 1075 -18.80 31.83 67.62
C ASN A 1075 -17.30 31.60 67.75
N ILE A 1076 -16.89 30.36 68.00
CA ILE A 1076 -15.52 29.89 67.86
C ILE A 1076 -15.49 28.81 66.79
N LYS A 1077 -14.58 29.00 65.84
CA LYS A 1077 -14.23 28.02 64.81
C LYS A 1077 -12.74 27.75 64.89
N THR A 1078 -12.37 26.55 65.31
CA THR A 1078 -10.98 26.12 65.47
C THR A 1078 -10.72 24.91 64.56
N ILE A 1079 -9.62 24.95 63.80
CA ILE A 1079 -9.18 23.85 62.95
C ILE A 1079 -7.84 23.34 63.46
N ARG A 1080 -7.71 22.02 63.58
CA ARG A 1080 -6.46 21.32 63.90
C ARG A 1080 -6.31 20.11 62.97
N GLY A 1081 -5.07 19.74 62.70
CA GLY A 1081 -4.73 18.57 61.90
C GLY A 1081 -3.43 17.93 62.39
N TYR A 1082 -3.15 16.75 61.84
CA TYR A 1082 -2.01 15.90 62.18
C TYR A 1082 -0.65 16.45 61.70
#